data_AF-A0A6P7G4P0-F1
#
_entry.id   AF-A0A6P7G4P0-F1
#
_cell.length_a   1.000
_cell.length_b   1.000
_cell.length_c   1.000
_cell.angle_alpha   90.00
_cell.angle_beta   90.00
_cell.angle_gamma   90.00
#
_symmetry.space_group_name_H-M   'P 1'
#
loop_
_entity.id
_entity.type
_entity.pdbx_description
1 polymer ?
#
loop_
_entity_poly.entity_id
_entity_poly.type
_entity_poly.pdbx_seq_one_letter_code
_entity_poly.pdbx_strand_id
1 'polypeptide(L)'
;MRYRMKAYNPRMLLQAKKFLDPTTLFHSDIDEAMQRVSYCVKALKQFISIFKRYKRNLTTYFPNGRQEPWNFHPNLVFERFYAFLERLKTIQWFFNTVLEFNKLEKVEIGGIKGRILSSRVTEVFHEFQQSFMIFSGKSYDVLDPDDPSFIADFEDFTHRIFEMDMKLVAILCQAFDDCSNLESIFKLINIAGSVLERPIIKEEFTNQYEKILDMLESEIKMVEIIFDEQMQTKQKTGHFILDKYMPPVAGILRWTRNLCLRLTGPLNNFKTLQHPIVQSERSLALIARAERFLEIAGQFTKETFISWVEVVPTQIEINLKENLLRRDSRTKELYLNFSPELSAILREVHYLKLMEEPDIPEVVLKLDEKNELYQQYITNLNSTVTWYNKIKKTAKDVEFNLIANEVKDIDKMITVGEESLNWESEGKYYSYFYCSLGYIIEHMDPGNNLPPLFESQLKLMEPEIVFIPSLDSSDPEGLKSLITGLIDDAVETSAIVKRFSKIKTVSYKEEIESNQDIVDIKNDILSNIDKVIEESYEFCDNYQTYAYLWLDDREQYLDQFLTYGRQLNNEELDYLGMNDPLAPKPSPPKMEHFREQIDNFENLSNQVETIKEAEIFNNWFKVDVRPFKQALLNTIRKWGNMFKDHLVTTVTTSLCDLSNFIRLADEGLQQTVSEGDYQALVNVMGFLLHVKERQLTTDEMFGPQRDIIELLKFYDQDIPEEVNVYLQELPEQWNNTKKIAITVKQQVAPLQAAEVAFIRKRIIDFDNRVTYYREVFKKYQFFQYNCVDAYGLIDHVDKDLKKFEKNMKDIQDSGSLFEVNVPEFKILKQCRRDLRLLKQLWDYINIVHTCVDDWKTTPWRKIDVENMDIECKKFAKEVKMLDKEMRSWDTYIGLEATVKNTLTSLKAVGELQNPAIRERHWDQLMTSTKNLAALPREFTTRIVMDHNTTLADLLELNLHECEEEVKNIVDKAVKEMSMEKTLRELNITWSAMEFDQETHMRTGCKLLRASEELIETLEENQVQLQNLITSKFIAHFLEEVSSWQNKLGTADQVITSLHLIMGGGPAGPAGTGKTETTKDLGRALGIMVYVFNCSEQMDYK
;
A
#
# COMPACT_ATOMS: atom_id res chain seq x y z
N MET A 1 -29.86 -46.33 -19.95
CA MET A 1 -29.26 -45.33 -19.02
C MET A 1 -27.77 -45.55 -18.74
N ARG A 2 -27.34 -46.75 -18.30
CA ARG A 2 -25.94 -47.09 -17.97
C ARG A 2 -24.92 -46.69 -19.07
N TYR A 3 -25.19 -47.02 -20.33
CA TYR A 3 -24.33 -46.66 -21.47
C TYR A 3 -24.25 -45.15 -21.72
N ARG A 4 -25.36 -44.41 -21.57
CA ARG A 4 -25.39 -42.95 -21.73
C ARG A 4 -24.59 -42.24 -20.63
N MET A 5 -24.70 -42.69 -19.39
CA MET A 5 -23.92 -42.13 -18.27
C MET A 5 -22.42 -42.46 -18.39
N LYS A 6 -22.06 -43.66 -18.88
CA LYS A 6 -20.66 -44.00 -19.21
C LYS A 6 -20.07 -43.11 -20.30
N ALA A 7 -20.87 -42.59 -21.23
CA ALA A 7 -20.43 -41.65 -22.27
C ALA A 7 -20.41 -40.18 -21.81
N TYR A 8 -21.30 -39.80 -20.89
CA TYR A 8 -21.45 -38.41 -20.42
C TYR A 8 -20.42 -38.04 -19.35
N ASN A 9 -20.11 -38.95 -18.43
CA ASN A 9 -19.16 -38.69 -17.33
C ASN A 9 -17.78 -38.26 -17.83
N PRO A 10 -17.13 -38.93 -18.81
CA PRO A 10 -15.83 -38.50 -19.33
C PRO A 10 -15.87 -37.11 -20.00
N ARG A 11 -16.97 -36.74 -20.66
CA ARG A 11 -17.13 -35.41 -21.26
C ARG A 11 -17.23 -34.32 -20.20
N MET A 12 -17.95 -34.58 -19.11
CA MET A 12 -18.08 -33.63 -18.00
C MET A 12 -16.76 -33.45 -17.25
N LEU A 13 -16.00 -34.54 -17.05
CA LEU A 13 -14.65 -34.50 -16.48
C LEU A 13 -13.66 -33.78 -17.39
N LEU A 14 -13.73 -33.98 -18.71
CA LEU A 14 -12.90 -33.26 -19.69
C LEU A 14 -13.20 -31.76 -19.69
N GLN A 15 -14.47 -31.37 -19.58
CA GLN A 15 -14.85 -29.96 -19.49
C GLN A 15 -14.36 -29.33 -18.17
N ALA A 16 -14.44 -30.07 -17.05
CA ALA A 16 -13.89 -29.64 -15.77
C ALA A 16 -12.36 -29.50 -15.83
N LYS A 17 -11.64 -30.45 -16.42
CA LYS A 17 -10.19 -30.35 -16.66
C LYS A 17 -9.82 -29.15 -17.53
N LYS A 18 -10.58 -28.86 -18.58
CA LYS A 18 -10.36 -27.67 -19.44
C LYS A 18 -10.60 -26.35 -18.71
N PHE A 19 -11.60 -26.30 -17.83
CA PHE A 19 -11.92 -25.10 -17.05
C PHE A 19 -10.86 -24.83 -15.97
N LEU A 20 -10.34 -25.89 -15.34
CA LEU A 20 -9.35 -25.78 -14.28
C LEU A 20 -7.92 -25.64 -14.79
N ASP A 21 -7.64 -26.10 -16.02
CA ASP A 21 -6.33 -26.11 -16.68
C ASP A 21 -5.18 -26.65 -15.78
N PRO A 22 -4.78 -27.92 -15.94
CA PRO A 22 -3.79 -28.55 -15.07
C PRO A 22 -2.43 -27.84 -15.04
N THR A 23 -2.06 -27.14 -16.12
CA THR A 23 -0.73 -26.53 -16.25
C THR A 23 -0.62 -25.19 -15.50
N THR A 24 -1.73 -24.46 -15.40
CA THR A 24 -1.77 -23.12 -14.80
C THR A 24 -2.32 -23.14 -13.37
N LEU A 25 -2.98 -24.22 -12.94
CA LEU A 25 -3.71 -24.28 -11.67
C LEU A 25 -2.88 -23.90 -10.42
N PHE A 26 -1.61 -24.30 -10.35
CA PHE A 26 -0.71 -23.99 -9.23
C PHE A 26 0.19 -22.76 -9.47
N HIS A 27 0.13 -22.18 -10.67
CA HIS A 27 0.93 -21.02 -11.09
C HIS A 27 0.09 -19.74 -11.24
N SER A 28 -1.24 -19.86 -11.29
CA SER A 28 -2.19 -18.75 -11.23
C SER A 28 -2.42 -18.28 -9.79
N ASP A 29 -3.10 -17.15 -9.63
CA ASP A 29 -3.55 -16.67 -8.32
C ASP A 29 -4.31 -17.78 -7.56
N ILE A 30 -3.90 -18.02 -6.32
CA ILE A 30 -4.37 -19.13 -5.48
C ILE A 30 -5.83 -18.90 -5.05
N ASP A 31 -6.25 -17.65 -4.83
CA ASP A 31 -7.63 -17.32 -4.50
C ASP A 31 -8.55 -17.57 -5.71
N GLU A 32 -8.13 -17.17 -6.90
CA GLU A 32 -8.87 -17.44 -8.13
C GLU A 32 -8.92 -18.95 -8.45
N ALA A 33 -7.80 -19.65 -8.29
CA ALA A 33 -7.72 -21.10 -8.45
C ALA A 33 -8.63 -21.84 -7.46
N MET A 34 -8.65 -21.42 -6.19
CA MET A 34 -9.50 -21.99 -5.14
C MET A 34 -10.99 -21.79 -5.45
N GLN A 35 -11.39 -20.61 -5.92
CA GLN A 35 -12.77 -20.35 -6.33
C GLN A 35 -13.19 -21.22 -7.53
N ARG A 36 -12.33 -21.35 -8.54
CA ARG A 36 -12.57 -22.23 -9.71
C ARG A 36 -12.71 -23.70 -9.30
N VAL A 37 -11.82 -24.20 -8.43
CA VAL A 37 -11.90 -25.57 -7.89
C VAL A 37 -13.19 -25.77 -7.09
N SER A 38 -13.54 -24.82 -6.21
CA SER A 38 -14.76 -24.88 -5.39
C SER A 38 -16.03 -24.89 -6.26
N TYR A 39 -16.07 -24.08 -7.32
CA TYR A 39 -17.15 -24.07 -8.29
C TYR A 39 -17.29 -25.43 -8.99
N CYS A 40 -16.18 -26.00 -9.48
CA CYS A 40 -16.17 -27.33 -10.07
C CYS A 40 -16.66 -28.40 -9.10
N VAL A 41 -16.15 -28.43 -7.86
CA VAL A 41 -16.59 -29.38 -6.82
C VAL A 41 -18.09 -29.24 -6.56
N LYS A 42 -18.61 -28.01 -6.46
CA LYS A 42 -20.05 -27.75 -6.25
C LYS A 42 -20.89 -28.25 -7.42
N ALA A 43 -20.49 -27.96 -8.66
CA ALA A 43 -21.18 -28.41 -9.87
C ALA A 43 -21.20 -29.95 -9.99
N LEU A 44 -20.06 -30.60 -9.72
CA LEU A 44 -19.94 -32.06 -9.73
C LEU A 44 -20.78 -32.73 -8.61
N LYS A 45 -20.79 -32.16 -7.39
CA LYS A 45 -21.65 -32.61 -6.29
C LYS A 45 -23.13 -32.43 -6.61
N GLN A 46 -23.51 -31.31 -7.23
CA GLN A 46 -24.89 -31.02 -7.63
C GLN A 46 -25.37 -32.00 -8.71
N PHE A 47 -24.52 -32.37 -9.67
CA PHE A 47 -24.84 -33.41 -10.63
C PHE A 47 -25.13 -34.77 -9.96
N ILE A 48 -24.30 -35.18 -8.98
CA ILE A 48 -24.55 -36.40 -8.21
C ILE A 48 -25.85 -36.30 -7.40
N SER A 49 -26.12 -35.17 -6.76
CA SER A 49 -27.35 -35.00 -5.95
C SER A 49 -28.60 -35.06 -6.82
N ILE A 50 -28.56 -34.44 -8.00
CA ILE A 50 -29.59 -34.50 -9.03
C ILE A 50 -29.79 -35.96 -9.49
N PHE A 51 -28.71 -36.68 -9.82
CA PHE A 51 -28.79 -38.09 -10.21
C PHE A 51 -29.42 -38.97 -9.12
N LYS A 52 -28.99 -38.80 -7.86
CA LYS A 52 -29.56 -39.52 -6.70
C LYS A 52 -31.04 -39.19 -6.51
N ARG A 53 -31.44 -37.92 -6.67
CA ARG A 53 -32.84 -37.47 -6.59
C ARG A 53 -33.71 -38.09 -7.69
N TYR A 54 -33.26 -38.05 -8.95
CA TYR A 54 -33.98 -38.68 -10.06
C TYR A 54 -34.05 -40.22 -9.95
N LYS A 55 -33.00 -40.86 -9.42
CA LYS A 55 -33.01 -42.32 -9.13
C LYS A 55 -34.03 -42.68 -8.04
N ARG A 56 -34.15 -41.87 -6.98
CA ARG A 56 -35.13 -42.07 -5.89
C ARG A 56 -36.57 -41.85 -6.35
N ASN A 57 -36.81 -40.87 -7.22
CA ASN A 57 -38.13 -40.50 -7.71
C ASN A 57 -38.55 -41.28 -8.99
N LEU A 58 -37.76 -42.26 -9.42
CA LEU A 58 -37.99 -42.98 -10.69
C LEU A 58 -39.34 -43.73 -10.70
N THR A 59 -39.77 -44.20 -9.53
CA THR A 59 -41.05 -44.89 -9.30
C THR A 59 -42.25 -43.96 -9.38
N THR A 60 -42.07 -42.67 -9.06
CA THR A 60 -43.13 -41.64 -9.13
C THR A 60 -43.33 -41.07 -10.53
N TYR A 61 -42.30 -41.08 -11.40
CA TYR A 61 -42.40 -40.52 -12.76
C TYR A 61 -43.09 -41.45 -13.79
N PHE A 62 -43.18 -42.76 -13.53
CA PHE A 62 -43.78 -43.73 -14.45
C PHE A 62 -44.79 -44.65 -13.73
N PRO A 63 -46.00 -44.14 -13.41
CA PRO A 63 -47.01 -44.92 -12.69
C PRO A 63 -47.62 -46.08 -13.50
N ASN A 64 -47.63 -46.01 -14.84
CA ASN A 64 -48.35 -46.97 -15.71
C ASN A 64 -47.47 -47.68 -16.78
N GLY A 65 -46.14 -47.74 -16.61
CA GLY A 65 -45.23 -48.39 -17.56
C GLY A 65 -44.32 -49.41 -16.90
N ARG A 66 -43.85 -50.41 -17.67
CA ARG A 66 -42.86 -51.43 -17.22
C ARG A 66 -41.61 -50.72 -16.69
N GLN A 67 -41.43 -50.72 -15.36
CA GLN A 67 -40.31 -50.05 -14.71
C GLN A 67 -39.06 -50.91 -14.83
N GLU A 68 -38.07 -50.47 -15.60
CA GLU A 68 -36.70 -50.97 -15.45
C GLU A 68 -35.98 -50.13 -14.40
N PRO A 69 -35.86 -50.60 -13.14
CA PRO A 69 -35.10 -49.87 -12.13
C PRO A 69 -33.63 -49.76 -12.58
N TRP A 70 -33.00 -48.63 -12.27
CA TRP A 70 -31.58 -48.39 -12.52
C TRP A 70 -30.71 -49.27 -11.60
N ASN A 71 -30.72 -50.59 -11.84
CA ASN A 71 -30.08 -51.66 -11.07
C ASN A 71 -28.60 -51.85 -11.44
N PHE A 72 -27.85 -50.76 -11.52
CA PHE A 72 -26.39 -50.82 -11.61
C PHE A 72 -25.79 -50.22 -10.33
N HIS A 73 -24.71 -50.86 -9.84
CA HIS A 73 -23.92 -50.32 -8.75
C HIS A 73 -23.34 -48.96 -9.19
N PRO A 74 -23.47 -47.88 -8.40
CA PRO A 74 -23.00 -46.55 -8.78
C PRO A 74 -21.52 -46.51 -9.19
N ASN A 75 -20.66 -47.33 -8.57
CA ASN A 75 -19.24 -47.38 -8.90
C ASN A 75 -18.99 -47.87 -10.34
N LEU A 76 -19.85 -48.72 -10.91
CA LEU A 76 -19.71 -49.19 -12.32
C LEU A 76 -19.85 -48.08 -13.37
N VAL A 77 -20.22 -46.86 -12.96
CA VAL A 77 -20.47 -45.70 -13.82
C VAL A 77 -19.72 -44.45 -13.31
N PHE A 78 -19.55 -44.30 -12.00
CA PHE A 78 -19.01 -43.09 -11.36
C PHE A 78 -17.66 -43.29 -10.64
N GLU A 79 -17.01 -44.45 -10.71
CA GLU A 79 -15.71 -44.67 -10.06
C GLU A 79 -14.67 -43.59 -10.37
N ARG A 80 -14.37 -43.36 -11.65
CA ARG A 80 -13.46 -42.28 -12.08
C ARG A 80 -13.97 -40.87 -11.72
N PHE A 81 -15.29 -40.71 -11.62
CA PHE A 81 -15.90 -39.44 -11.21
C PHE A 81 -15.66 -39.14 -9.74
N TYR A 82 -15.82 -40.14 -8.87
CA TYR A 82 -15.54 -40.01 -7.45
C TYR A 82 -14.04 -39.83 -7.20
N ALA A 83 -13.17 -40.56 -7.91
CA ALA A 83 -11.72 -40.37 -7.82
C ALA A 83 -11.29 -38.93 -8.20
N PHE A 84 -11.85 -38.38 -9.29
CA PHE A 84 -11.62 -36.98 -9.67
C PHE A 84 -12.16 -35.98 -8.64
N LEU A 85 -13.34 -36.25 -8.07
CA LEU A 85 -13.93 -35.39 -7.04
C LEU A 85 -13.09 -35.41 -5.75
N GLU A 86 -12.55 -36.56 -5.35
CA GLU A 86 -11.61 -36.65 -4.23
C GLU A 86 -10.30 -35.92 -4.53
N ARG A 87 -9.74 -36.04 -5.74
CA ARG A 87 -8.57 -35.25 -6.17
C ARG A 87 -8.83 -33.74 -6.10
N LEU A 88 -10.00 -33.26 -6.53
CA LEU A 88 -10.34 -31.85 -6.41
C LEU A 88 -10.49 -31.39 -4.95
N LYS A 89 -10.96 -32.27 -4.05
CA LYS A 89 -11.00 -31.96 -2.62
C LYS A 89 -9.60 -31.90 -2.00
N THR A 90 -8.67 -32.77 -2.41
CA THR A 90 -7.29 -32.70 -1.90
C THR A 90 -6.61 -31.41 -2.36
N ILE A 91 -6.84 -30.99 -3.61
CA ILE A 91 -6.38 -29.69 -4.13
C ILE A 91 -7.06 -28.52 -3.41
N GLN A 92 -8.37 -28.63 -3.12
CA GLN A 92 -9.09 -27.63 -2.34
C GLN A 92 -8.52 -27.46 -0.93
N TRP A 93 -8.20 -28.57 -0.25
CA TRP A 93 -7.54 -28.54 1.05
C TRP A 93 -6.13 -27.93 0.96
N PHE A 94 -5.39 -28.26 -0.10
CA PHE A 94 -4.07 -27.72 -0.36
C PHE A 94 -4.11 -26.19 -0.50
N PHE A 95 -4.98 -25.65 -1.37
CA PHE A 95 -5.08 -24.20 -1.55
C PHE A 95 -5.57 -23.50 -0.29
N ASN A 96 -6.52 -24.07 0.45
CA ASN A 96 -6.90 -23.52 1.75
C ASN A 96 -5.70 -23.45 2.71
N THR A 97 -4.86 -24.49 2.72
CA THR A 97 -3.64 -24.50 3.53
C THR A 97 -2.67 -23.40 3.11
N VAL A 98 -2.48 -23.20 1.81
CA VAL A 98 -1.59 -22.14 1.30
C VAL A 98 -2.11 -20.75 1.67
N LEU A 99 -3.41 -20.51 1.54
CA LEU A 99 -4.01 -19.22 1.92
C LEU A 99 -3.85 -18.93 3.41
N GLU A 100 -3.99 -19.93 4.29
CA GLU A 100 -3.77 -19.74 5.72
C GLU A 100 -2.30 -19.47 6.07
N PHE A 101 -1.34 -20.16 5.42
CA PHE A 101 0.08 -19.91 5.65
C PHE A 101 0.55 -18.57 5.06
N ASN A 102 -0.04 -18.10 3.96
CA ASN A 102 0.26 -16.79 3.38
C ASN A 102 -0.12 -15.63 4.32
N LYS A 103 -1.09 -15.81 5.23
CA LYS A 103 -1.42 -14.80 6.25
C LYS A 103 -0.26 -14.57 7.23
N LEU A 104 0.63 -15.55 7.42
CA LEU A 104 1.78 -15.45 8.31
C LEU A 104 2.85 -14.47 7.84
N GLU A 105 2.83 -14.06 6.56
CA GLU A 105 3.77 -13.09 5.99
C GLU A 105 3.79 -11.76 6.78
N LYS A 106 2.63 -11.35 7.31
CA LYS A 106 2.44 -10.07 7.99
C LYS A 106 2.18 -10.21 9.50
N VAL A 107 2.34 -11.41 10.05
CA VAL A 107 2.08 -11.66 11.48
C VAL A 107 3.30 -11.25 12.29
N GLU A 108 3.16 -10.16 13.04
CA GLU A 108 4.15 -9.71 14.02
C GLU A 108 3.60 -9.85 15.43
N ILE A 109 4.36 -10.55 16.28
CA ILE A 109 4.07 -10.72 17.69
C ILE A 109 4.83 -9.64 18.46
N GLY A 110 4.10 -8.76 19.16
CA GLY A 110 4.66 -7.72 20.02
C GLY A 110 5.12 -8.22 21.40
N GLY A 111 5.79 -7.37 22.17
CA GLY A 111 6.19 -7.64 23.55
C GLY A 111 7.68 -7.98 23.75
N ILE A 112 8.08 -8.30 24.98
CA ILE A 112 9.50 -8.45 25.40
C ILE A 112 10.23 -9.53 24.59
N LYS A 113 9.54 -10.64 24.30
CA LYS A 113 10.04 -11.73 23.44
C LYS A 113 9.47 -11.69 22.02
N GLY A 114 8.69 -10.66 21.70
CA GLY A 114 7.95 -10.53 20.44
C GLY A 114 8.85 -10.61 19.21
N ARG A 115 10.03 -9.97 19.25
CA ARG A 115 11.01 -10.02 18.15
C ARG A 115 11.51 -11.44 17.86
N ILE A 116 11.76 -12.24 18.89
CA ILE A 116 12.23 -13.63 18.74
C ILE A 116 11.10 -14.51 18.22
N LEU A 117 9.88 -14.35 18.75
CA LEU A 117 8.71 -15.11 18.32
C LEU A 117 8.33 -14.78 16.87
N SER A 118 8.37 -13.50 16.48
CA SER A 118 8.12 -13.07 15.10
C SER A 118 9.17 -13.60 14.12
N SER A 119 10.45 -13.64 14.52
CA SER A 119 11.51 -14.29 13.73
C SER A 119 11.19 -15.77 13.48
N ARG A 120 10.75 -16.50 14.51
CA ARG A 120 10.38 -17.91 14.39
C ARG A 120 9.15 -18.13 13.50
N VAL A 121 8.14 -17.23 13.55
CA VAL A 121 6.99 -17.27 12.61
C VAL A 121 7.47 -17.06 11.17
N THR A 122 8.39 -16.12 10.96
CA THR A 122 8.98 -15.84 9.64
C THR A 122 9.78 -17.03 9.11
N GLU A 123 10.53 -17.72 9.97
CA GLU A 123 11.26 -18.94 9.62
C GLU A 123 10.30 -20.06 9.18
N VAL A 124 9.18 -20.26 9.90
CA VAL A 124 8.16 -21.24 9.50
C VAL A 124 7.52 -20.86 8.17
N PHE A 125 7.26 -19.57 7.94
CA PHE A 125 6.73 -19.11 6.65
C PHE A 125 7.71 -19.35 5.50
N HIS A 126 9.01 -19.13 5.71
CA HIS A 126 10.03 -19.44 4.70
C HIS A 126 10.10 -20.96 4.41
N GLU A 127 10.03 -21.81 5.43
CA GLU A 127 10.01 -23.27 5.28
C GLU A 127 8.79 -23.74 4.48
N PHE A 128 7.63 -23.10 4.71
CA PHE A 128 6.43 -23.29 3.94
C PHE A 128 6.61 -22.89 2.47
N GLN A 129 7.15 -21.70 2.18
CA GLN A 129 7.40 -21.24 0.82
C GLN A 129 8.31 -22.19 0.04
N GLN A 130 9.37 -22.71 0.67
CA GLN A 130 10.24 -23.71 0.07
C GLN A 130 9.49 -25.01 -0.28
N SER A 131 8.66 -25.50 0.65
CA SER A 131 7.86 -26.71 0.43
C SER A 131 6.81 -26.52 -0.66
N PHE A 132 6.18 -25.34 -0.74
CA PHE A 132 5.25 -24.97 -1.80
C PHE A 132 5.95 -24.86 -3.16
N MET A 133 7.15 -24.29 -3.23
CA MET A 133 7.93 -24.16 -4.47
C MET A 133 8.35 -25.53 -5.03
N ILE A 134 8.75 -26.47 -4.15
CA ILE A 134 9.08 -27.85 -4.54
C ILE A 134 7.85 -28.58 -5.08
N PHE A 135 6.67 -28.36 -4.47
CA PHE A 135 5.43 -29.00 -4.88
C PHE A 135 4.87 -28.43 -6.19
N SER A 136 4.89 -27.11 -6.36
CA SER A 136 4.41 -26.42 -7.57
C SER A 136 5.31 -26.66 -8.79
N GLY A 137 6.61 -26.91 -8.58
CA GLY A 137 7.57 -27.21 -9.66
C GLY A 137 7.44 -28.61 -10.30
N LYS A 138 6.49 -29.44 -9.87
CA LYS A 138 6.27 -30.80 -10.40
C LYS A 138 5.55 -30.76 -11.75
N SER A 139 5.96 -31.59 -12.71
CA SER A 139 5.52 -31.51 -14.11
C SER A 139 4.46 -32.54 -14.55
N TYR A 140 3.77 -33.20 -13.61
CA TYR A 140 2.71 -34.19 -13.90
C TYR A 140 1.30 -33.57 -13.87
N ASP A 141 0.30 -34.24 -14.47
CA ASP A 141 -1.09 -33.77 -14.47
C ASP A 141 -1.71 -33.94 -13.08
N VAL A 142 -1.71 -32.87 -12.31
CA VAL A 142 -2.27 -32.81 -10.95
C VAL A 142 -3.77 -33.19 -10.92
N LEU A 143 -4.49 -33.01 -12.03
CA LEU A 143 -5.91 -33.33 -12.14
C LEU A 143 -6.16 -34.77 -12.58
N ASP A 144 -5.13 -35.58 -12.87
CA ASP A 144 -5.32 -36.98 -13.24
C ASP A 144 -5.49 -37.88 -11.99
N PRO A 145 -6.64 -38.54 -11.78
CA PRO A 145 -6.85 -39.39 -10.61
C PRO A 145 -6.11 -40.73 -10.69
N ASP A 146 -5.71 -41.12 -11.90
CA ASP A 146 -5.06 -42.41 -12.19
C ASP A 146 -3.53 -42.35 -11.94
N ASP A 147 -2.98 -41.14 -11.70
CA ASP A 147 -1.56 -40.90 -11.40
C ASP A 147 -1.27 -40.98 -9.89
N PRO A 148 -0.47 -41.96 -9.42
CA PRO A 148 -0.12 -42.10 -8.02
C PRO A 148 0.91 -41.05 -7.54
N SER A 149 1.67 -40.41 -8.45
CA SER A 149 2.77 -39.50 -8.10
C SER A 149 2.32 -38.28 -7.31
N PHE A 150 1.16 -37.69 -7.64
CA PHE A 150 0.61 -36.58 -6.85
C PHE A 150 0.29 -36.99 -5.41
N ILE A 151 -0.24 -38.21 -5.19
CA ILE A 151 -0.64 -38.63 -3.84
C ILE A 151 0.59 -38.78 -2.96
N ALA A 152 1.66 -39.40 -3.48
CA ALA A 152 2.93 -39.53 -2.75
C ALA A 152 3.55 -38.17 -2.41
N ASP A 153 3.66 -37.26 -3.39
CA ASP A 153 4.19 -35.90 -3.14
C ASP A 153 3.28 -35.11 -2.18
N PHE A 154 1.96 -35.33 -2.23
CA PHE A 154 1.00 -34.69 -1.34
C PHE A 154 1.10 -35.22 0.09
N GLU A 155 1.36 -36.51 0.27
CA GLU A 155 1.63 -37.09 1.60
C GLU A 155 2.90 -36.49 2.22
N ASP A 156 3.98 -36.36 1.43
CA ASP A 156 5.21 -35.70 1.87
C ASP A 156 4.97 -34.23 2.24
N PHE A 157 4.21 -33.50 1.41
CA PHE A 157 3.82 -32.12 1.70
C PHE A 157 2.99 -32.02 2.98
N THR A 158 2.03 -32.93 3.17
CA THR A 158 1.16 -32.96 4.36
C THR A 158 1.96 -33.22 5.63
N HIS A 159 2.97 -34.10 5.57
CA HIS A 159 3.88 -34.34 6.69
C HIS A 159 4.68 -33.08 7.08
N ARG A 160 5.21 -32.35 6.08
CA ARG A 160 5.91 -31.09 6.34
C ARG A 160 4.99 -30.01 6.90
N ILE A 161 3.77 -29.90 6.39
CA ILE A 161 2.75 -28.98 6.93
C ILE A 161 2.42 -29.34 8.38
N PHE A 162 2.31 -30.62 8.72
CA PHE A 162 2.11 -31.06 10.10
C PHE A 162 3.24 -30.60 11.03
N GLU A 163 4.49 -30.75 10.61
CA GLU A 163 5.65 -30.28 11.39
C GLU A 163 5.63 -28.75 11.57
N MET A 164 5.25 -28.00 10.53
CA MET A 164 5.13 -26.55 10.60
C MET A 164 3.97 -26.11 11.51
N ASP A 165 2.82 -26.77 11.43
CA ASP A 165 1.68 -26.51 12.31
C ASP A 165 2.07 -26.77 13.78
N MET A 166 2.83 -27.82 14.08
CA MET A 166 3.39 -28.07 15.42
C MET A 166 4.35 -26.97 15.89
N LYS A 167 5.23 -26.46 15.00
CA LYS A 167 6.09 -25.32 15.32
C LYS A 167 5.26 -24.06 15.63
N LEU A 168 4.21 -23.79 14.85
CA LEU A 168 3.30 -22.66 15.08
C LEU A 168 2.54 -22.81 16.41
N VAL A 169 2.07 -24.01 16.76
CA VAL A 169 1.47 -24.27 18.08
C VAL A 169 2.43 -23.89 19.19
N ALA A 170 3.69 -24.35 19.13
CA ALA A 170 4.68 -24.04 20.16
C ALA A 170 4.91 -22.53 20.30
N ILE A 171 5.00 -21.80 19.17
CA ILE A 171 5.18 -20.35 19.15
C ILE A 171 3.95 -19.62 19.72
N LEU A 172 2.74 -19.98 19.29
CA LEU A 172 1.51 -19.32 19.69
C LEU A 172 1.15 -19.60 21.16
N CYS A 173 1.35 -20.84 21.63
CA CYS A 173 1.20 -21.17 23.05
C CYS A 173 2.22 -20.42 23.91
N GLN A 174 3.48 -20.32 23.47
CA GLN A 174 4.49 -19.53 24.18
C GLN A 174 4.12 -18.05 24.21
N ALA A 175 3.65 -17.49 23.09
CA ALA A 175 3.19 -16.11 23.01
C ALA A 175 2.00 -15.84 23.94
N PHE A 176 1.09 -16.81 24.06
CA PHE A 176 -0.05 -16.76 24.96
C PHE A 176 0.40 -16.77 26.43
N ASP A 177 1.35 -17.64 26.78
CA ASP A 177 1.91 -17.73 28.14
C ASP A 177 2.71 -16.49 28.54
N ASP A 178 3.34 -15.81 27.58
CA ASP A 178 4.07 -14.56 27.81
C ASP A 178 3.13 -13.34 27.98
N CYS A 179 1.81 -13.47 27.74
CA CYS A 179 0.84 -12.40 27.95
C CYS A 179 0.43 -12.27 29.43
N SER A 180 0.62 -11.09 30.02
CA SER A 180 0.34 -10.84 31.44
C SER A 180 -1.07 -10.34 31.76
N ASN A 181 -1.81 -9.84 30.76
CA ASN A 181 -3.16 -9.29 30.95
C ASN A 181 -4.13 -9.73 29.83
N LEU A 182 -5.43 -9.64 30.12
CA LEU A 182 -6.50 -10.05 29.21
C LEU A 182 -6.45 -9.28 27.88
N GLU A 183 -6.10 -8.00 27.90
CA GLU A 183 -6.01 -7.19 26.69
C GLU A 183 -4.95 -7.71 25.71
N SER A 184 -3.77 -8.07 26.22
CA SER A 184 -2.67 -8.63 25.42
C SER A 184 -3.04 -9.99 24.82
N ILE A 185 -3.74 -10.82 25.59
CA ILE A 185 -4.25 -12.11 25.12
C ILE A 185 -5.24 -11.93 23.97
N PHE A 186 -6.22 -11.04 24.12
CA PHE A 186 -7.21 -10.80 23.06
C PHE A 186 -6.56 -10.18 21.81
N LYS A 187 -5.55 -9.33 21.96
CA LYS A 187 -4.75 -8.83 20.83
C LYS A 187 -4.02 -9.97 20.10
N LEU A 188 -3.39 -10.89 20.83
CA LEU A 188 -2.71 -12.05 20.24
C LEU A 188 -3.69 -12.93 19.46
N ILE A 189 -4.87 -13.22 20.03
CA ILE A 189 -5.91 -14.01 19.37
C ILE A 189 -6.37 -13.34 18.07
N ASN A 190 -6.53 -12.01 18.09
CA ASN A 190 -6.91 -11.25 16.90
C ASN A 190 -5.82 -11.25 15.82
N ILE A 191 -4.53 -11.17 16.22
CA ILE A 191 -3.39 -11.23 15.29
C ILE A 191 -3.28 -12.61 14.64
N ALA A 192 -3.48 -13.68 15.40
CA ALA A 192 -3.45 -15.05 14.88
C ALA A 192 -4.68 -15.38 14.01
N GLY A 193 -5.84 -14.80 14.31
CA GLY A 193 -7.03 -14.85 13.47
C GLY A 193 -7.44 -16.29 13.08
N SER A 194 -7.68 -16.51 11.79
CA SER A 194 -8.11 -17.83 11.28
C SER A 194 -7.02 -18.91 11.32
N VAL A 195 -5.76 -18.56 11.56
CA VAL A 195 -4.68 -19.55 11.72
C VAL A 195 -4.98 -20.45 12.92
N LEU A 196 -5.64 -19.93 13.96
CA LEU A 196 -6.10 -20.70 15.12
C LEU A 196 -7.18 -21.73 14.79
N GLU A 197 -7.88 -21.60 13.67
CA GLU A 197 -8.91 -22.54 13.22
C GLU A 197 -8.32 -23.76 12.48
N ARG A 198 -7.01 -23.76 12.19
CA ARG A 198 -6.34 -24.92 11.61
C ARG A 198 -6.46 -26.11 12.56
N PRO A 199 -6.79 -27.33 12.10
CA PRO A 199 -7.22 -28.42 12.98
C PRO A 199 -6.23 -28.74 14.10
N ILE A 200 -4.95 -28.83 13.75
CA ILE A 200 -3.85 -29.14 14.66
C ILE A 200 -3.65 -28.02 15.69
N ILE A 201 -3.66 -26.78 15.22
CA ILE A 201 -3.49 -25.59 16.07
C ILE A 201 -4.67 -25.45 17.02
N LYS A 202 -5.88 -25.65 16.51
CA LYS A 202 -7.12 -25.59 17.26
C LYS A 202 -7.14 -26.60 18.40
N GLU A 203 -6.77 -27.85 18.13
CA GLU A 203 -6.77 -28.92 19.14
C GLU A 203 -5.88 -28.57 20.33
N GLU A 204 -4.65 -28.11 20.07
CA GLU A 204 -3.68 -27.77 21.12
C GLU A 204 -3.95 -26.42 21.80
N PHE A 205 -4.30 -25.39 21.02
CA PHE A 205 -4.53 -24.03 21.53
C PHE A 205 -5.85 -23.91 22.31
N THR A 206 -6.83 -24.80 22.07
CA THR A 206 -8.09 -24.84 22.82
C THR A 206 -7.87 -24.90 24.34
N ASN A 207 -6.83 -25.62 24.77
CA ASN A 207 -6.49 -25.77 26.19
C ASN A 207 -6.07 -24.46 26.85
N GLN A 208 -5.56 -23.49 26.08
CA GLN A 208 -5.11 -22.20 26.60
C GLN A 208 -6.28 -21.27 26.97
N TYR A 209 -7.45 -21.45 26.35
CA TYR A 209 -8.62 -20.61 26.63
C TYR A 209 -9.13 -20.75 28.07
N GLU A 210 -8.87 -21.85 28.76
CA GLU A 210 -9.23 -22.01 30.17
C GLU A 210 -8.54 -20.97 31.07
N LYS A 211 -7.29 -20.60 30.75
CA LYS A 211 -6.54 -19.56 31.47
C LYS A 211 -7.22 -18.19 31.37
N ILE A 212 -7.91 -17.90 30.27
CA ILE A 212 -8.69 -16.66 30.11
C ILE A 212 -9.81 -16.60 31.16
N LEU A 213 -10.47 -17.73 31.44
CA LEU A 213 -11.50 -17.80 32.48
C LEU A 213 -10.92 -17.54 33.87
N ASP A 214 -9.74 -18.08 34.18
CA ASP A 214 -9.04 -17.85 35.44
C ASP A 214 -8.66 -16.38 35.61
N MET A 215 -8.12 -15.76 34.55
CA MET A 215 -7.76 -14.35 34.55
C MET A 215 -8.99 -13.45 34.68
N LEU A 216 -10.08 -13.76 33.97
CA LEU A 216 -11.34 -13.03 34.07
C LEU A 216 -11.94 -13.15 35.49
N GLU A 217 -11.90 -14.34 36.08
CA GLU A 217 -12.34 -14.55 37.46
C GLU A 217 -11.49 -13.75 38.46
N SER A 218 -10.17 -13.67 38.24
CA SER A 218 -9.27 -12.89 39.09
C SER A 218 -9.53 -11.38 39.00
N GLU A 219 -9.81 -10.85 37.80
CA GLU A 219 -10.14 -9.44 37.60
C GLU A 219 -11.49 -9.08 38.23
N ILE A 220 -12.52 -9.92 38.08
CA ILE A 220 -13.82 -9.72 38.73
C ILE A 220 -13.66 -9.67 40.26
N LYS A 221 -12.94 -10.64 40.84
CA LYS A 221 -12.66 -10.66 42.29
C LYS A 221 -11.89 -9.43 42.74
N MET A 222 -10.89 -8.98 41.99
CA MET A 222 -10.12 -7.79 42.35
C MET A 222 -11.01 -6.55 42.41
N VAL A 223 -11.88 -6.37 41.42
CA VAL A 223 -12.78 -5.22 41.35
C VAL A 223 -13.82 -5.26 42.47
N GLU A 224 -14.37 -6.44 42.80
CA GLU A 224 -15.24 -6.62 43.96
C GLU A 224 -14.53 -6.28 45.28
N ILE A 225 -13.28 -6.75 45.48
CA ILE A 225 -12.49 -6.43 46.69
C ILE A 225 -12.26 -4.93 46.82
N ILE A 226 -11.85 -4.25 45.74
CA ILE A 226 -11.62 -2.80 45.75
C ILE A 226 -12.90 -2.05 46.11
N PHE A 227 -14.05 -2.51 45.59
CA PHE A 227 -15.33 -1.91 45.89
C PHE A 227 -15.72 -2.10 47.36
N ASP A 228 -15.60 -3.32 47.88
CA ASP A 228 -15.94 -3.67 49.26
C ASP A 228 -15.05 -2.96 50.29
N GLU A 229 -13.74 -2.86 50.04
CA GLU A 229 -12.80 -2.14 50.91
C GLU A 229 -13.17 -0.66 51.04
N GLN A 230 -13.56 -0.03 49.94
CA GLN A 230 -14.00 1.36 49.93
C GLN A 230 -15.32 1.54 50.70
N MET A 231 -16.27 0.60 50.57
CA MET A 231 -17.53 0.61 51.33
C MET A 231 -17.30 0.43 52.84
N GLN A 232 -16.40 -0.47 53.24
CA GLN A 232 -16.03 -0.64 54.65
C GLN A 232 -15.33 0.59 55.22
N THR A 233 -14.50 1.25 54.41
CA THR A 233 -13.80 2.47 54.83
C THR A 233 -14.79 3.63 55.06
N LYS A 234 -15.79 3.78 54.19
CA LYS A 234 -16.90 4.73 54.40
C LYS A 234 -17.62 4.47 55.72
N GLN A 235 -17.91 3.21 56.05
CA GLN A 235 -18.59 2.86 57.30
C GLN A 235 -17.75 3.16 58.56
N LYS A 236 -16.42 2.99 58.49
CA LYS A 236 -15.52 3.22 59.63
C LYS A 236 -15.16 4.69 59.86
N THR A 237 -14.97 5.47 58.79
CA THR A 237 -14.42 6.83 58.85
C THR A 237 -15.43 7.92 58.52
N GLY A 238 -16.61 7.55 58.02
CA GLY A 238 -17.65 8.47 57.56
C GLY A 238 -17.36 9.13 56.20
N HIS A 239 -16.20 8.88 55.59
CA HIS A 239 -15.76 9.52 54.34
C HIS A 239 -15.15 8.49 53.37
N PHE A 240 -15.15 8.82 52.09
CA PHE A 240 -14.49 8.01 51.06
C PHE A 240 -13.02 8.40 50.91
N ILE A 241 -12.16 7.42 50.57
CA ILE A 241 -10.77 7.71 50.20
C ILE A 241 -10.77 8.14 48.74
N LEU A 242 -10.52 9.43 48.50
CA LEU A 242 -10.49 10.03 47.17
C LEU A 242 -9.13 10.69 46.94
N ASP A 243 -8.82 10.93 45.67
CA ASP A 243 -7.61 11.64 45.28
C ASP A 243 -7.58 13.05 45.86
N LYS A 244 -6.38 13.51 46.22
CA LYS A 244 -6.17 14.83 46.82
C LYS A 244 -6.69 15.91 45.86
N TYR A 245 -7.47 16.86 46.38
CA TYR A 245 -8.12 17.95 45.62
C TYR A 245 -9.33 17.55 44.76
N MET A 246 -9.76 16.29 44.75
CA MET A 246 -11.00 15.88 44.10
C MET A 246 -12.20 16.19 44.99
N PRO A 247 -13.30 16.76 44.46
CA PRO A 247 -14.50 16.97 45.25
C PRO A 247 -15.24 15.63 45.49
N PRO A 248 -15.94 15.50 46.61
CA PRO A 248 -16.42 14.22 47.12
C PRO A 248 -17.34 13.45 46.17
N VAL A 249 -18.33 14.08 45.56
CA VAL A 249 -19.33 13.40 44.72
C VAL A 249 -18.74 13.02 43.37
N ALA A 250 -18.15 13.97 42.63
CA ALA A 250 -17.55 13.69 41.34
C ALA A 250 -16.39 12.68 41.45
N GLY A 251 -15.63 12.71 42.55
CA GLY A 251 -14.60 11.72 42.84
C GLY A 251 -15.14 10.29 42.97
N ILE A 252 -16.26 10.12 43.69
CA ILE A 252 -16.91 8.81 43.86
C ILE A 252 -17.49 8.30 42.53
N LEU A 253 -18.14 9.17 41.76
CA LEU A 253 -18.71 8.80 40.45
C LEU A 253 -17.61 8.37 39.49
N ARG A 254 -16.50 9.13 39.41
CA ARG A 254 -15.34 8.80 38.58
C ARG A 254 -14.70 7.48 39.00
N TRP A 255 -14.48 7.28 40.30
CA TRP A 255 -13.91 6.04 40.83
C TRP A 255 -14.79 4.83 40.48
N THR A 256 -16.10 4.93 40.69
CA THR A 256 -17.04 3.84 40.38
C THR A 256 -17.09 3.55 38.87
N ARG A 257 -17.13 4.60 38.04
CA ARG A 257 -17.11 4.47 36.57
C ARG A 257 -15.84 3.80 36.06
N ASN A 258 -14.68 4.12 36.64
CA ASN A 258 -13.42 3.47 36.28
C ASN A 258 -13.42 1.96 36.61
N LEU A 259 -14.01 1.56 37.74
CA LEU A 259 -14.17 0.13 38.07
C LEU A 259 -15.10 -0.58 37.07
N CYS A 260 -16.20 0.06 36.67
CA CYS A 260 -17.09 -0.48 35.64
C CYS A 260 -16.38 -0.62 34.28
N LEU A 261 -15.63 0.39 33.85
CA LEU A 261 -14.90 0.38 32.58
C LEU A 261 -13.81 -0.71 32.55
N ARG A 262 -13.11 -0.91 33.66
CA ARG A 262 -12.09 -1.95 33.82
C ARG A 262 -12.64 -3.35 33.53
N LEU A 263 -13.89 -3.64 33.92
CA LEU A 263 -14.52 -4.93 33.65
C LEU A 263 -15.20 -5.00 32.28
N THR A 264 -15.77 -3.89 31.80
CA THR A 264 -16.59 -3.87 30.57
C THR A 264 -15.77 -4.25 29.32
N GLY A 265 -14.55 -3.73 29.18
CA GLY A 265 -13.68 -4.01 28.03
C GLY A 265 -13.35 -5.50 27.87
N PRO A 266 -12.70 -6.14 28.85
CA PRO A 266 -12.38 -7.57 28.81
C PRO A 266 -13.61 -8.47 28.67
N LEU A 267 -14.74 -8.11 29.30
CA LEU A 267 -15.98 -8.88 29.22
C LEU A 267 -16.58 -8.87 27.81
N ASN A 268 -16.57 -7.71 27.14
CA ASN A 268 -17.06 -7.60 25.77
C ASN A 268 -16.19 -8.39 24.80
N ASN A 269 -14.86 -8.27 24.90
CA ASN A 269 -13.92 -9.04 24.07
C ASN A 269 -14.11 -10.54 24.26
N PHE A 270 -14.33 -11.00 25.50
CA PHE A 270 -14.63 -12.40 25.78
C PHE A 270 -15.96 -12.86 25.15
N LYS A 271 -17.02 -12.04 25.22
CA LYS A 271 -18.33 -12.35 24.60
C LYS A 271 -18.28 -12.44 23.08
N THR A 272 -17.43 -11.64 22.43
CA THR A 272 -17.27 -11.65 20.96
C THR A 272 -16.45 -12.82 20.43
N LEU A 273 -15.80 -13.58 21.31
CA LEU A 273 -14.89 -14.64 20.93
C LEU A 273 -15.64 -15.85 20.33
N GLN A 274 -15.28 -16.24 19.11
CA GLN A 274 -15.94 -17.31 18.35
C GLN A 274 -15.48 -18.72 18.79
N HIS A 275 -15.53 -19.01 20.09
CA HIS A 275 -15.10 -20.31 20.63
C HIS A 275 -16.18 -20.92 21.54
N PRO A 276 -16.36 -22.26 21.53
CA PRO A 276 -17.34 -22.94 22.38
C PRO A 276 -17.21 -22.67 23.89
N ILE A 277 -16.02 -22.25 24.35
CA ILE A 277 -15.78 -21.96 25.77
C ILE A 277 -16.63 -20.82 26.32
N VAL A 278 -17.09 -19.89 25.47
CA VAL A 278 -17.98 -18.77 25.85
C VAL A 278 -19.38 -19.26 26.25
N GLN A 279 -19.76 -20.46 25.81
CA GLN A 279 -21.01 -21.11 26.19
C GLN A 279 -20.83 -22.13 27.33
N SER A 280 -19.62 -22.25 27.90
CA SER A 280 -19.38 -23.13 29.04
C SER A 280 -20.13 -22.65 30.27
N GLU A 281 -20.59 -23.59 31.12
CA GLU A 281 -21.30 -23.26 32.35
C GLU A 281 -20.49 -22.33 33.27
N ARG A 282 -19.17 -22.56 33.35
CA ARG A 282 -18.24 -21.69 34.09
C ARG A 282 -18.19 -20.27 33.53
N SER A 283 -18.10 -20.12 32.20
CA SER A 283 -18.05 -18.80 31.56
C SER A 283 -19.34 -18.00 31.72
N LEU A 284 -20.50 -18.64 31.60
CA LEU A 284 -21.80 -18.01 31.81
C LEU A 284 -21.98 -17.57 33.27
N ALA A 285 -21.51 -18.37 34.23
CA ALA A 285 -21.51 -17.99 35.64
C ALA A 285 -20.62 -16.77 35.93
N LEU A 286 -19.45 -16.67 35.29
CA LEU A 286 -18.55 -15.51 35.41
C LEU A 286 -19.14 -14.26 34.75
N ILE A 287 -19.73 -14.38 33.56
CA ILE A 287 -20.42 -13.27 32.89
C ILE A 287 -21.56 -12.76 33.76
N ALA A 288 -22.40 -13.64 34.30
CA ALA A 288 -23.49 -13.26 35.19
C ALA A 288 -22.98 -12.61 36.49
N ARG A 289 -21.81 -13.02 37.02
CA ARG A 289 -21.19 -12.37 38.18
C ARG A 289 -20.71 -10.96 37.86
N ALA A 290 -20.04 -10.78 36.73
CA ALA A 290 -19.59 -9.47 36.26
C ALA A 290 -20.76 -8.52 36.01
N GLU A 291 -21.82 -8.99 35.34
CA GLU A 291 -23.02 -8.20 35.08
C GLU A 291 -23.74 -7.78 36.38
N ARG A 292 -23.84 -8.68 37.36
CA ARG A 292 -24.36 -8.33 38.69
C ARG A 292 -23.53 -7.24 39.37
N PHE A 293 -22.21 -7.31 39.30
CA PHE A 293 -21.35 -6.28 39.87
C PHE A 293 -21.57 -4.92 39.18
N LEU A 294 -21.64 -4.90 37.83
CA LEU A 294 -21.90 -3.69 37.07
C LEU A 294 -23.25 -3.05 37.42
N GLU A 295 -24.28 -3.88 37.67
CA GLU A 295 -25.59 -3.41 38.12
C GLU A 295 -25.51 -2.77 39.52
N ILE A 296 -24.82 -3.41 40.47
CA ILE A 296 -24.62 -2.88 41.84
C ILE A 296 -23.86 -1.55 41.80
N ALA A 297 -22.74 -1.50 41.08
CA ALA A 297 -21.91 -0.30 40.95
C ALA A 297 -22.67 0.83 40.23
N GLY A 298 -23.44 0.50 39.19
CA GLY A 298 -24.30 1.45 38.48
C GLY A 298 -25.42 2.02 39.36
N GLN A 299 -26.06 1.19 40.19
CA GLN A 299 -27.07 1.64 41.13
C GLN A 299 -26.47 2.56 42.21
N PHE A 300 -25.31 2.19 42.77
CA PHE A 300 -24.60 3.02 43.75
C PHE A 300 -24.21 4.39 43.19
N THR A 301 -23.78 4.45 41.92
CA THR A 301 -23.46 5.69 41.20
C THR A 301 -24.70 6.61 41.14
N LYS A 302 -25.85 6.05 40.74
CA LYS A 302 -27.13 6.78 40.65
C LYS A 302 -27.61 7.29 42.01
N GLU A 303 -27.58 6.45 43.04
CA GLU A 303 -28.01 6.84 44.39
C GLU A 303 -27.15 7.97 44.96
N THR A 304 -25.83 7.93 44.72
CA THR A 304 -24.90 8.98 45.16
C THR A 304 -25.18 10.32 44.47
N PHE A 305 -25.46 10.30 43.16
CA PHE A 305 -25.80 11.50 42.40
C PHE A 305 -27.15 12.10 42.82
N ILE A 306 -28.20 11.29 42.97
CA ILE A 306 -29.52 11.74 43.40
C ILE A 306 -29.46 12.39 44.78
N SER A 307 -28.73 11.79 45.74
CA SER A 307 -28.56 12.36 47.07
C SER A 307 -27.88 13.73 47.06
N TRP A 308 -27.02 14.01 46.07
CA TRP A 308 -26.39 15.33 45.92
C TRP A 308 -27.36 16.35 45.32
N VAL A 309 -28.09 15.97 44.27
CA VAL A 309 -29.12 16.79 43.60
C VAL A 309 -30.16 17.32 44.59
N GLU A 310 -30.58 16.53 45.58
CA GLU A 310 -31.58 16.94 46.58
C GLU A 310 -31.06 18.00 47.58
N VAL A 311 -29.78 17.98 47.92
CA VAL A 311 -29.20 18.81 49.01
C VAL A 311 -28.70 20.16 48.49
N VAL A 312 -28.07 20.17 47.31
CA VAL A 312 -27.28 21.31 46.82
C VAL A 312 -28.07 22.62 46.66
N PRO A 313 -29.30 22.65 46.09
CA PRO A 313 -30.02 23.92 45.89
C PRO A 313 -30.26 24.69 47.18
N THR A 314 -30.61 23.98 48.27
CA THR A 314 -30.82 24.60 49.58
C THR A 314 -29.52 25.18 50.17
N GLN A 315 -28.40 24.53 49.91
CA GLN A 315 -27.08 24.94 50.40
C GLN A 315 -26.56 26.19 49.66
N ILE A 316 -26.89 26.34 48.38
CA ILE A 316 -26.56 27.53 47.59
C ILE A 316 -27.35 28.75 48.08
N GLU A 317 -28.66 28.60 48.28
CA GLU A 317 -29.53 29.71 48.66
C GLU A 317 -29.16 30.33 50.03
N ILE A 318 -28.78 29.47 51.00
CA ILE A 318 -28.37 29.92 52.33
C ILE A 318 -27.04 30.67 52.26
N ASN A 319 -26.05 30.10 51.56
CA ASN A 319 -24.68 30.58 51.60
C ASN A 319 -24.45 31.87 50.77
N LEU A 320 -25.27 32.14 49.73
CA LEU A 320 -25.17 33.39 48.94
C LEU A 320 -25.72 34.62 49.66
N LYS A 321 -26.64 34.43 50.61
CA LYS A 321 -27.27 35.52 51.40
C LYS A 321 -26.39 36.01 52.55
N GLU A 322 -25.22 35.40 52.77
CA GLU A 322 -24.28 35.87 53.78
C GLU A 322 -23.60 37.18 53.37
N ASN A 323 -23.26 38.01 54.36
CA ASN A 323 -22.56 39.28 54.13
C ASN A 323 -21.13 39.02 53.62
N LEU A 324 -20.60 39.93 52.81
CA LEU A 324 -19.29 39.77 52.16
C LEU A 324 -18.11 39.73 53.16
N LEU A 325 -18.18 40.56 54.20
CA LEU A 325 -17.09 40.79 55.16
C LEU A 325 -17.56 40.61 56.60
N ARG A 326 -16.70 40.04 57.44
CA ARG A 326 -16.98 39.86 58.87
C ARG A 326 -15.76 40.20 59.73
N ARG A 327 -15.99 40.85 60.87
CA ARG A 327 -14.97 41.11 61.89
C ARG A 327 -14.97 40.04 62.97
N ASP A 328 -13.78 39.60 63.34
CA ASP A 328 -13.60 38.79 64.53
C ASP A 328 -13.76 39.67 65.79
N SER A 329 -14.64 39.25 66.70
CA SER A 329 -15.07 40.02 67.88
C SER A 329 -13.95 40.22 68.91
N ARG A 330 -12.88 39.43 68.84
CA ARG A 330 -11.76 39.47 69.80
C ARG A 330 -10.53 40.19 69.26
N THR A 331 -10.21 39.99 67.98
CA THR A 331 -9.01 40.56 67.32
C THR A 331 -9.32 41.83 66.52
N LYS A 332 -10.60 42.10 66.23
CA LYS A 332 -11.06 43.17 65.32
C LYS A 332 -10.40 43.11 63.93
N GLU A 333 -9.97 41.92 63.51
CA GLU A 333 -9.46 41.64 62.16
C GLU A 333 -10.62 41.35 61.22
N LEU A 334 -10.49 41.78 59.97
CA LEU A 334 -11.44 41.46 58.91
C LEU A 334 -11.12 40.10 58.30
N TYR A 335 -12.15 39.35 57.94
CA TYR A 335 -12.05 38.18 57.08
C TYR A 335 -13.19 38.16 56.07
N LEU A 336 -12.89 37.56 54.92
CA LEU A 336 -13.85 37.33 53.84
C LEU A 336 -14.80 36.19 54.24
N ASN A 337 -16.10 36.42 54.11
CA ASN A 337 -17.12 35.47 54.53
C ASN A 337 -17.72 34.75 53.31
N PHE A 338 -16.89 33.93 52.66
CA PHE A 338 -17.29 33.02 51.57
C PHE A 338 -17.30 31.57 52.06
N SER A 339 -18.43 30.89 51.93
CA SER A 339 -18.61 29.53 52.46
C SER A 339 -17.70 28.50 51.76
N PRO A 340 -16.95 27.67 52.50
CA PRO A 340 -16.19 26.55 51.93
C PRO A 340 -17.07 25.55 51.18
N GLU A 341 -18.35 25.46 51.53
CA GLU A 341 -19.31 24.56 50.90
C GLU A 341 -19.66 25.01 49.48
N LEU A 342 -19.79 26.32 49.24
CA LEU A 342 -19.95 26.88 47.89
C LEU A 342 -18.71 26.60 47.02
N SER A 343 -17.52 26.70 47.59
CA SER A 343 -16.28 26.37 46.88
C SER A 343 -16.18 24.88 46.51
N ALA A 344 -16.72 24.00 47.34
CA ALA A 344 -16.80 22.57 47.05
C ALA A 344 -17.83 22.31 45.94
N ILE A 345 -19.01 22.93 46.00
CA ILE A 345 -20.07 22.80 44.99
C ILE A 345 -19.59 23.28 43.61
N LEU A 346 -18.92 24.43 43.52
CA LEU A 346 -18.37 24.94 42.26
C LEU A 346 -17.36 23.96 41.62
N ARG A 347 -16.55 23.29 42.45
CA ARG A 347 -15.64 22.24 41.96
C ARG A 347 -16.38 20.97 41.55
N GLU A 348 -17.42 20.55 42.29
CA GLU A 348 -18.26 19.41 41.91
C GLU A 348 -18.82 19.60 40.51
N VAL A 349 -19.38 20.78 40.22
CA VAL A 349 -20.02 21.11 38.95
C VAL A 349 -19.05 21.04 37.78
N HIS A 350 -17.85 21.58 37.96
CA HIS A 350 -16.80 21.53 36.95
C HIS A 350 -16.49 20.08 36.54
N TYR A 351 -16.29 19.18 37.52
CA TYR A 351 -16.00 17.78 37.23
C TYR A 351 -17.22 17.00 36.73
N LEU A 352 -18.44 17.32 37.18
CA LEU A 352 -19.68 16.71 36.70
C LEU A 352 -19.96 17.09 35.23
N LYS A 353 -19.70 18.35 34.84
CA LYS A 353 -19.75 18.79 33.43
C LYS A 353 -18.74 18.03 32.58
N LEU A 354 -17.50 17.86 33.06
CA LEU A 354 -16.46 17.11 32.35
C LEU A 354 -16.80 15.63 32.19
N MET A 355 -17.59 15.05 33.09
CA MET A 355 -18.08 13.67 33.00
C MET A 355 -19.37 13.52 32.18
N GLU A 356 -19.90 14.61 31.63
CA GLU A 356 -21.12 14.68 30.80
C GLU A 356 -22.37 14.11 31.50
N GLU A 357 -22.52 14.35 32.81
CA GLU A 357 -23.71 13.92 33.55
C GLU A 357 -24.93 14.81 33.19
N PRO A 358 -26.05 14.23 32.72
CA PRO A 358 -27.12 14.97 32.05
C PRO A 358 -28.06 15.74 32.98
N ASP A 359 -28.08 15.42 34.28
CA ASP A 359 -29.13 15.85 35.22
C ASP A 359 -28.62 16.82 36.32
N ILE A 360 -27.72 17.76 35.99
CA ILE A 360 -27.23 18.77 36.94
C ILE A 360 -28.32 19.83 37.21
N PRO A 361 -28.65 20.19 38.46
CA PRO A 361 -29.71 21.17 38.75
C PRO A 361 -29.40 22.57 38.18
N GLU A 362 -30.42 23.23 37.62
CA GLU A 362 -30.29 24.56 36.99
C GLU A 362 -29.78 25.66 37.95
N VAL A 363 -30.15 25.59 39.23
CA VAL A 363 -29.68 26.52 40.29
C VAL A 363 -28.16 26.48 40.42
N VAL A 364 -27.58 25.30 40.20
CA VAL A 364 -26.15 25.05 40.33
C VAL A 364 -25.40 25.54 39.09
N LEU A 365 -26.00 25.38 37.90
CA LEU A 365 -25.46 25.91 36.65
C LEU A 365 -25.41 27.44 36.66
N LYS A 366 -26.46 28.11 37.15
CA LYS A 366 -26.50 29.58 37.34
C LYS A 366 -25.45 30.09 38.32
N LEU A 367 -25.10 29.30 39.34
CA LEU A 367 -24.02 29.64 40.26
C LEU A 367 -22.66 29.53 39.56
N ASP A 368 -22.45 28.47 38.77
CA ASP A 368 -21.21 28.22 38.03
C ASP A 368 -20.95 29.28 36.95
N GLU A 369 -22.00 29.78 36.28
CA GLU A 369 -21.91 30.94 35.36
C GLU A 369 -21.33 32.19 36.05
N LYS A 370 -21.56 32.35 37.35
CA LYS A 370 -21.04 33.48 38.14
C LYS A 370 -19.74 33.16 38.87
N ASN A 371 -19.15 31.97 38.66
CA ASN A 371 -17.96 31.52 39.39
C ASN A 371 -16.76 32.44 39.15
N GLU A 372 -16.51 32.85 37.90
CA GLU A 372 -15.42 33.77 37.56
C GLU A 372 -15.56 35.12 38.29
N LEU A 373 -16.77 35.68 38.30
CA LEU A 373 -17.08 36.90 39.05
C LEU A 373 -16.83 36.71 40.56
N TYR A 374 -17.24 35.58 41.12
CA TYR A 374 -16.97 35.27 42.53
C TYR A 374 -15.48 35.08 42.82
N GLN A 375 -14.70 34.43 41.95
CA GLN A 375 -13.24 34.30 42.12
C GLN A 375 -12.54 35.66 42.08
N GLN A 376 -12.95 36.55 41.18
CA GLN A 376 -12.47 37.93 41.11
C GLN A 376 -12.82 38.69 42.39
N TYR A 377 -14.07 38.60 42.86
CA TYR A 377 -14.49 39.22 44.11
C TYR A 377 -13.72 38.68 45.33
N ILE A 378 -13.52 37.35 45.41
CA ILE A 378 -12.76 36.70 46.49
C ILE A 378 -11.31 37.18 46.50
N THR A 379 -10.67 37.29 45.34
CA THR A 379 -9.27 37.70 45.21
C THR A 379 -9.07 39.17 45.58
N ASN A 380 -9.94 40.03 45.06
CA ASN A 380 -9.88 41.48 45.27
C ASN A 380 -10.23 41.84 46.72
N LEU A 381 -11.27 41.23 47.30
CA LEU A 381 -11.63 41.44 48.69
C LEU A 381 -10.61 40.83 49.64
N ASN A 382 -10.05 39.64 49.38
CA ASN A 382 -8.98 39.07 50.22
C ASN A 382 -7.71 39.94 50.21
N SER A 383 -7.35 40.52 49.07
CA SER A 383 -6.21 41.45 48.98
C SER A 383 -6.46 42.70 49.83
N THR A 384 -7.68 43.25 49.74
CA THR A 384 -8.12 44.41 50.54
C THR A 384 -8.12 44.12 52.03
N VAL A 385 -8.66 42.96 52.44
CA VAL A 385 -8.65 42.47 53.83
C VAL A 385 -7.22 42.29 54.34
N THR A 386 -6.34 41.72 53.52
CA THR A 386 -4.93 41.49 53.87
C THR A 386 -4.19 42.80 54.06
N TRP A 387 -4.39 43.78 53.17
CA TRP A 387 -3.78 45.11 53.29
C TRP A 387 -4.31 45.87 54.50
N TYR A 388 -5.62 45.85 54.75
CA TYR A 388 -6.22 46.48 55.92
C TYR A 388 -5.69 45.88 57.24
N ASN A 389 -5.69 44.56 57.36
CA ASN A 389 -5.17 43.86 58.54
C ASN A 389 -3.66 44.11 58.71
N LYS A 390 -2.90 44.22 57.60
CA LYS A 390 -1.47 44.55 57.63
C LYS A 390 -1.23 45.97 58.15
N ILE A 391 -1.96 46.98 57.67
CA ILE A 391 -1.87 48.36 58.15
C ILE A 391 -2.12 48.41 59.66
N LYS A 392 -3.15 47.70 60.14
CA LYS A 392 -3.51 47.65 61.56
C LYS A 392 -2.49 46.91 62.43
N LYS A 393 -1.80 45.89 61.90
CA LYS A 393 -0.76 45.12 62.61
C LYS A 393 0.62 45.78 62.60
N THR A 394 0.95 46.56 61.56
CA THR A 394 2.31 47.09 61.35
C THR A 394 2.49 48.56 61.70
N ALA A 395 1.43 49.35 61.79
CA ALA A 395 1.52 50.77 62.17
C ALA A 395 1.74 50.94 63.68
N LYS A 396 2.72 51.77 64.07
CA LYS A 396 2.91 52.20 65.47
C LYS A 396 1.91 53.30 65.83
N ASP A 397 1.53 53.46 67.10
CA ASP A 397 0.46 54.40 67.52
C ASP A 397 0.64 55.86 67.04
N VAL A 398 1.88 56.33 66.97
CA VAL A 398 2.22 57.68 66.46
C VAL A 398 2.08 57.81 64.94
N GLU A 399 2.36 56.73 64.20
CA GLU A 399 2.19 56.65 62.74
C GLU A 399 0.72 56.43 62.38
N PHE A 400 0.00 55.65 63.18
CA PHE A 400 -1.42 55.41 63.01
C PHE A 400 -2.24 56.68 63.24
N ASN A 401 -1.87 57.52 64.21
CA ASN A 401 -2.54 58.80 64.44
C ASN A 401 -2.41 59.80 63.28
N LEU A 402 -1.36 59.70 62.45
CA LEU A 402 -1.19 60.54 61.26
C LEU A 402 -2.10 60.12 60.10
N ILE A 403 -2.54 58.86 60.08
CA ILE A 403 -3.44 58.29 59.06
C ILE A 403 -4.83 57.94 59.64
N ALA A 404 -5.10 58.35 60.88
CA ALA A 404 -6.26 57.88 61.64
C ALA A 404 -7.58 58.36 61.06
N ASN A 405 -7.61 59.52 60.39
CA ASN A 405 -8.80 60.03 59.74
C ASN A 405 -9.09 59.25 58.45
N GLU A 406 -8.06 58.97 57.67
CA GLU A 406 -8.09 58.20 56.43
C GLU A 406 -8.50 56.75 56.70
N VAL A 407 -7.98 56.14 57.76
CA VAL A 407 -8.40 54.80 58.22
C VAL A 407 -9.83 54.80 58.74
N LYS A 408 -10.32 55.91 59.33
CA LYS A 408 -11.72 56.04 59.76
C LYS A 408 -12.69 56.12 58.59
N ASP A 409 -12.29 56.78 57.50
CA ASP A 409 -13.10 56.84 56.29
C ASP A 409 -13.11 55.49 55.55
N ILE A 410 -11.99 54.77 55.56
CA ILE A 410 -11.92 53.36 55.11
C ILE A 410 -12.83 52.47 55.97
N ASP A 411 -12.82 52.63 57.30
CA ASP A 411 -13.68 51.86 58.21
C ASP A 411 -15.17 52.10 57.93
N LYS A 412 -15.60 53.33 57.62
CA LYS A 412 -17.00 53.61 57.22
C LYS A 412 -17.40 52.87 55.95
N MET A 413 -16.51 52.75 54.97
CA MET A 413 -16.80 52.01 53.73
C MET A 413 -16.82 50.49 53.98
N ILE A 414 -15.98 50.00 54.88
CA ILE A 414 -15.99 48.59 55.28
C ILE A 414 -17.30 48.23 56.01
N THR A 415 -17.85 49.12 56.84
CA THR A 415 -19.14 48.88 57.53
C THR A 415 -20.29 48.66 56.53
N VAL A 416 -20.27 49.32 55.37
CA VAL A 416 -21.24 49.08 54.29
C VAL A 416 -21.14 47.64 53.76
N GLY A 417 -19.93 47.10 53.64
CA GLY A 417 -19.66 45.69 53.27
C GLY A 417 -19.94 44.66 54.37
N GLU A 418 -20.03 45.10 55.62
CA GLU A 418 -20.36 44.24 56.78
C GLU A 418 -21.87 44.14 57.04
N GLU A 419 -22.64 45.19 56.71
CA GLU A 419 -24.05 45.31 57.09
C GLU A 419 -25.04 45.29 55.91
N SER A 420 -24.63 45.68 54.70
CA SER A 420 -25.58 45.91 53.58
C SER A 420 -25.27 45.20 52.27
N LEU A 421 -24.03 44.76 52.06
CA LEU A 421 -23.63 44.06 50.84
C LEU A 421 -23.54 42.55 51.08
N ASN A 422 -24.25 41.79 50.26
CA ASN A 422 -24.18 40.34 50.14
C ASN A 422 -23.60 39.96 48.77
N TRP A 423 -23.37 38.66 48.53
CA TRP A 423 -22.79 38.17 47.28
C TRP A 423 -23.68 38.39 46.03
N GLU A 424 -24.90 38.91 46.19
CA GLU A 424 -25.83 39.27 45.10
C GLU A 424 -25.84 40.77 44.75
N SER A 425 -25.12 41.63 45.49
CA SER A 425 -25.17 43.08 45.31
C SER A 425 -24.22 43.60 44.21
N GLU A 426 -24.76 44.10 43.09
CA GLU A 426 -24.02 44.54 41.90
C GLU A 426 -23.21 45.84 42.10
N GLY A 427 -21.89 45.77 41.89
CA GLY A 427 -20.91 46.85 42.15
C GLY A 427 -20.67 47.81 40.97
N LYS A 428 -20.67 49.14 41.23
CA LYS A 428 -20.68 50.22 40.21
C LYS A 428 -19.43 51.11 40.07
N TYR A 429 -18.22 50.69 40.46
CA TYR A 429 -17.03 51.57 40.39
C TYR A 429 -15.80 51.04 39.63
N TYR A 430 -15.81 49.82 39.12
CA TYR A 430 -14.86 49.35 38.09
C TYR A 430 -15.27 49.77 36.67
N SER A 431 -16.40 50.48 36.57
CA SER A 431 -17.15 50.65 35.34
C SER A 431 -16.42 51.43 34.27
N TYR A 432 -15.45 52.33 34.48
CA TYR A 432 -14.93 53.10 33.34
C TYR A 432 -13.92 52.35 32.45
N PHE A 433 -13.10 51.46 33.03
CA PHE A 433 -12.18 50.58 32.28
C PHE A 433 -12.87 49.28 31.86
N TYR A 434 -13.75 48.72 32.71
CA TYR A 434 -14.72 47.72 32.28
C TYR A 434 -15.75 48.28 31.28
N CYS A 435 -16.04 49.58 31.20
CA CYS A 435 -16.96 50.10 30.17
C CYS A 435 -16.29 50.18 28.81
N SER A 436 -14.95 50.07 28.71
CA SER A 436 -14.28 50.10 27.41
C SER A 436 -14.12 48.67 26.88
N LEU A 437 -13.56 47.78 27.70
CA LEU A 437 -13.40 46.36 27.37
C LEU A 437 -14.69 45.55 27.58
N GLY A 438 -15.44 45.88 28.62
CA GLY A 438 -16.77 45.34 28.86
C GLY A 438 -17.85 45.95 27.95
N TYR A 439 -17.65 47.10 27.30
CA TYR A 439 -18.52 47.47 26.16
C TYR A 439 -18.31 46.50 24.99
N ILE A 440 -17.05 46.14 24.70
CA ILE A 440 -16.77 45.13 23.67
C ILE A 440 -17.33 43.77 24.09
N ILE A 441 -17.15 43.34 25.35
CA ILE A 441 -17.70 42.06 25.86
C ILE A 441 -19.24 42.09 25.94
N GLU A 442 -19.86 43.15 26.45
CA GLU A 442 -21.33 43.29 26.51
C GLU A 442 -21.93 43.26 25.11
N HIS A 443 -21.25 43.85 24.12
CA HIS A 443 -21.62 43.76 22.71
C HIS A 443 -21.32 42.40 22.10
N MET A 444 -20.34 41.63 22.60
CA MET A 444 -19.99 40.27 22.16
C MET A 444 -20.82 39.16 22.83
N ASP A 445 -21.61 39.49 23.86
CA ASP A 445 -22.48 38.55 24.55
C ASP A 445 -23.78 38.31 23.73
N PRO A 446 -24.03 37.08 23.25
CA PRO A 446 -25.22 36.74 22.47
C PRO A 446 -26.54 37.02 23.20
N GLY A 447 -26.52 37.08 24.54
CA GLY A 447 -27.70 37.33 25.38
C GLY A 447 -28.22 38.77 25.37
N ASN A 448 -27.40 39.76 24.98
CA ASN A 448 -27.74 41.18 25.08
C ASN A 448 -28.46 41.76 23.84
N ASN A 449 -28.49 41.03 22.73
CA ASN A 449 -29.26 41.36 21.51
C ASN A 449 -28.99 42.78 20.97
N LEU A 450 -27.74 43.22 21.03
CA LEU A 450 -27.26 44.53 20.58
C LEU A 450 -26.94 44.51 19.06
N PRO A 451 -26.90 45.68 18.38
CA PRO A 451 -26.52 45.72 16.97
C PRO A 451 -25.05 45.28 16.76
N PRO A 452 -24.71 44.64 15.62
CA PRO A 452 -23.37 44.16 15.34
C PRO A 452 -22.33 45.27 15.42
N LEU A 453 -21.24 45.04 16.14
CA LEU A 453 -20.19 46.03 16.40
C LEU A 453 -19.15 46.06 15.26
N PHE A 454 -18.82 44.90 14.69
CA PHE A 454 -17.80 44.76 13.66
C PHE A 454 -18.39 44.20 12.37
N GLU A 455 -17.87 44.67 11.23
CA GLU A 455 -18.30 44.24 9.89
C GLU A 455 -17.08 43.81 9.07
N SER A 456 -17.18 42.65 8.40
CA SER A 456 -16.23 42.22 7.38
C SER A 456 -16.95 41.94 6.05
N GLN A 457 -16.31 42.28 4.94
CA GLN A 457 -16.85 42.06 3.60
C GLN A 457 -16.32 40.76 3.02
N LEU A 458 -17.21 39.91 2.54
CA LEU A 458 -16.85 38.74 1.76
C LEU A 458 -16.66 39.16 0.30
N LYS A 459 -15.48 38.92 -0.27
CA LYS A 459 -15.17 39.18 -1.68
C LYS A 459 -14.61 37.94 -2.36
N LEU A 460 -15.00 37.73 -3.61
CA LEU A 460 -14.39 36.73 -4.47
C LEU A 460 -13.16 37.34 -5.16
N MET A 461 -11.97 36.84 -4.84
CA MET A 461 -10.70 37.23 -5.46
C MET A 461 -10.05 35.96 -6.00
N GLU A 462 -10.26 35.67 -7.28
CA GLU A 462 -9.78 34.43 -7.93
C GLU A 462 -8.31 34.14 -7.58
N PRO A 463 -7.97 32.96 -7.00
CA PRO A 463 -8.79 31.73 -6.89
C PRO A 463 -9.58 31.54 -5.58
N GLU A 464 -9.51 32.48 -4.62
CA GLU A 464 -10.00 32.28 -3.25
C GLU A 464 -11.12 33.25 -2.85
N ILE A 465 -11.91 32.85 -1.85
CA ILE A 465 -12.88 33.74 -1.19
C ILE A 465 -12.14 34.42 -0.04
N VAL A 466 -12.09 35.76 -0.07
CA VAL A 466 -11.29 36.55 0.86
C VAL A 466 -12.19 37.47 1.69
N PHE A 467 -11.91 37.55 2.99
CA PHE A 467 -12.52 38.50 3.91
C PHE A 467 -11.75 39.82 3.92
N ILE A 468 -12.46 40.95 3.96
CA ILE A 468 -11.87 42.29 4.09
C ILE A 468 -12.56 43.04 5.22
N PRO A 469 -11.89 43.31 6.36
CA PRO A 469 -10.50 42.94 6.69
C PRO A 469 -10.30 41.43 6.84
N SER A 470 -9.06 40.98 6.65
CA SER A 470 -8.69 39.55 6.70
C SER A 470 -8.99 38.95 8.07
N LEU A 471 -9.51 37.72 8.07
CA LEU A 471 -9.75 36.92 9.27
C LEU A 471 -8.57 35.98 9.59
N ASP A 472 -7.49 36.02 8.80
CA ASP A 472 -6.29 35.25 9.07
C ASP A 472 -5.54 35.85 10.28
N SER A 473 -5.22 34.98 11.23
CA SER A 473 -4.42 35.29 12.42
C SER A 473 -3.01 35.79 12.13
N SER A 474 -2.48 35.52 10.92
CA SER A 474 -1.12 35.86 10.52
C SER A 474 -1.00 37.21 9.78
N ASP A 475 -2.12 37.83 9.41
CA ASP A 475 -2.13 39.10 8.68
C ASP A 475 -1.99 40.31 9.65
N PRO A 476 -0.94 41.15 9.51
CA PRO A 476 -0.78 42.35 10.33
C PRO A 476 -1.88 43.41 10.13
N GLU A 477 -2.65 43.36 9.05
CA GLU A 477 -3.84 44.22 8.85
C GLU A 477 -5.17 43.47 9.10
N GLY A 478 -5.10 42.25 9.64
CA GLY A 478 -6.25 41.41 9.94
C GLY A 478 -7.08 41.88 11.14
N LEU A 479 -8.33 41.41 11.22
CA LEU A 479 -9.29 41.77 12.27
C LEU A 479 -8.73 41.53 13.68
N LYS A 480 -8.05 40.40 13.90
CA LYS A 480 -7.42 40.05 15.19
C LYS A 480 -6.32 41.04 15.56
N SER A 481 -5.52 41.50 14.59
CA SER A 481 -4.47 42.49 14.82
C SER A 481 -5.04 43.87 15.12
N LEU A 482 -6.07 44.31 14.36
CA LEU A 482 -6.76 45.58 14.58
C LEU A 482 -7.40 45.67 15.98
N ILE A 483 -8.07 44.60 16.42
CA ILE A 483 -8.68 44.56 17.75
C ILE A 483 -7.61 44.47 18.84
N THR A 484 -6.54 43.70 18.62
CA THR A 484 -5.39 43.68 19.55
C THR A 484 -4.76 45.06 19.69
N GLY A 485 -4.62 45.80 18.57
CA GLY A 485 -4.16 47.19 18.55
C GLY A 485 -5.08 48.13 19.33
N LEU A 486 -6.41 48.00 19.19
CA LEU A 486 -7.38 48.78 19.98
C LEU A 486 -7.29 48.48 21.49
N ILE A 487 -7.06 47.22 21.86
CA ILE A 487 -6.86 46.82 23.26
C ILE A 487 -5.54 47.41 23.78
N ASP A 488 -4.47 47.34 23.00
CA ASP A 488 -3.16 47.85 23.39
C ASP A 488 -3.16 49.39 23.47
N ASP A 489 -3.88 50.09 22.57
CA ASP A 489 -4.11 51.54 22.63
C ASP A 489 -4.90 51.94 23.88
N ALA A 490 -5.93 51.16 24.25
CA ALA A 490 -6.71 51.37 25.46
C ALA A 490 -5.86 51.17 26.73
N VAL A 491 -4.93 50.22 26.72
CA VAL A 491 -3.93 50.04 27.77
C VAL A 491 -2.91 51.19 27.76
N GLU A 492 -2.50 51.69 26.59
CA GLU A 492 -1.55 52.79 26.44
C GLU A 492 -2.08 54.14 26.97
N THR A 493 -3.40 54.35 26.96
CA THR A 493 -4.02 55.51 27.65
C THR A 493 -3.66 55.59 29.14
N SER A 494 -3.37 54.46 29.79
CA SER A 494 -2.92 54.44 31.19
C SER A 494 -1.49 54.97 31.39
N ALA A 495 -0.67 55.00 30.33
CA ALA A 495 0.69 55.53 30.35
C ALA A 495 0.75 57.06 30.36
N ILE A 496 -0.32 57.73 29.91
CA ILE A 496 -0.43 59.19 29.89
C ILE A 496 -0.49 59.77 31.31
N VAL A 497 -0.99 58.98 32.27
CA VAL A 497 -1.09 59.38 33.68
C VAL A 497 0.27 59.17 34.37
N LYS A 498 0.96 60.26 34.68
CA LYS A 498 2.22 60.21 35.43
C LYS A 498 1.99 59.70 36.86
N ARG A 499 2.82 58.76 37.28
CA ARG A 499 2.73 58.11 38.59
C ARG A 499 2.92 59.11 39.73
N PHE A 500 1.95 59.17 40.65
CA PHE A 500 1.99 60.09 41.79
C PHE A 500 3.01 59.68 42.87
N SER A 501 3.31 58.38 42.98
CA SER A 501 4.29 57.85 43.93
C SER A 501 5.72 57.95 43.39
N LYS A 502 6.60 58.66 44.10
CA LYS A 502 8.04 58.80 43.76
C LYS A 502 8.91 57.60 44.16
N ILE A 503 8.33 56.58 44.82
CA ILE A 503 9.05 55.45 45.42
C ILE A 503 8.96 54.19 44.55
N LYS A 504 7.91 54.05 43.75
CA LYS A 504 7.74 52.93 42.80
C LYS A 504 8.25 53.34 41.43
N THR A 505 9.15 52.54 40.86
CA THR A 505 9.73 52.74 39.52
C THR A 505 8.86 52.20 38.38
N VAL A 506 7.89 51.34 38.73
CA VAL A 506 6.97 50.70 37.78
C VAL A 506 5.95 51.72 37.30
N SER A 507 5.60 51.76 36.02
CA SER A 507 4.57 52.68 35.49
C SER A 507 3.15 52.16 35.79
N TYR A 508 2.11 52.99 35.65
CA TYR A 508 0.72 52.49 35.77
C TYR A 508 0.36 51.53 34.63
N LYS A 509 0.98 51.71 33.44
CA LYS A 509 0.89 50.77 32.31
C LYS A 509 1.36 49.37 32.71
N GLU A 510 2.55 49.27 33.29
CA GLU A 510 3.13 47.99 33.72
C GLU A 510 2.30 47.30 34.82
N GLU A 511 1.63 48.05 35.71
CA GLU A 511 0.72 47.45 36.71
C GLU A 511 -0.59 46.95 36.07
N ILE A 512 -1.11 47.65 35.05
CA ILE A 512 -2.33 47.28 34.32
C ILE A 512 -2.09 46.07 33.41
N GLU A 513 -0.96 46.02 32.70
CA GLU A 513 -0.54 44.85 31.91
C GLU A 513 -0.29 43.62 32.78
N SER A 514 0.11 43.81 34.04
CA SER A 514 0.30 42.71 35.01
C SER A 514 -0.97 42.27 35.72
N ASN A 515 -2.10 42.94 35.50
CA ASN A 515 -3.36 42.63 36.18
C ASN A 515 -4.04 41.44 35.48
N GLN A 516 -4.19 40.34 36.22
CA GLN A 516 -4.76 39.11 35.70
C GLN A 516 -6.19 39.29 35.16
N ASP A 517 -7.04 40.10 35.81
CA ASP A 517 -8.43 40.30 35.35
C ASP A 517 -8.49 40.95 33.95
N ILE A 518 -7.54 41.84 33.63
CA ILE A 518 -7.45 42.52 32.32
C ILE A 518 -6.84 41.58 31.28
N VAL A 519 -5.90 40.74 31.69
CA VAL A 519 -5.33 39.67 30.85
C VAL A 519 -6.40 38.65 30.49
N ASP A 520 -7.24 38.25 31.44
CA ASP A 520 -8.33 37.30 31.23
C ASP A 520 -9.40 37.91 30.30
N ILE A 521 -9.81 39.16 30.52
CA ILE A 521 -10.70 39.91 29.60
C ILE A 521 -10.11 40.01 28.19
N LYS A 522 -8.80 40.28 28.06
CA LYS A 522 -8.11 40.30 26.76
C LYS A 522 -8.17 38.93 26.10
N ASN A 523 -7.94 37.86 26.86
CA ASN A 523 -7.99 36.49 26.35
C ASN A 523 -9.42 36.07 25.95
N ASP A 524 -10.45 36.50 26.68
CA ASP A 524 -11.85 36.21 26.37
C ASP A 524 -12.31 36.90 25.08
N ILE A 525 -11.94 38.17 24.91
CA ILE A 525 -12.18 38.90 23.66
C ILE A 525 -11.50 38.18 22.49
N LEU A 526 -10.24 37.75 22.64
CA LEU A 526 -9.50 37.03 21.61
C LEU A 526 -10.09 35.64 21.32
N SER A 527 -10.56 34.92 22.35
CA SER A 527 -11.21 33.61 22.24
C SER A 527 -12.56 33.71 21.51
N ASN A 528 -13.37 34.73 21.81
CA ASN A 528 -14.63 34.97 21.12
C ASN A 528 -14.41 35.37 19.65
N ILE A 529 -13.33 36.12 19.36
CA ILE A 529 -12.92 36.40 17.99
C ILE A 529 -12.51 35.12 17.27
N ASP A 530 -11.71 34.26 17.90
CA ASP A 530 -11.28 32.99 17.31
C ASP A 530 -12.47 32.07 16.98
N LYS A 531 -13.48 31.99 17.86
CA LYS A 531 -14.73 31.26 17.59
C LYS A 531 -15.51 31.83 16.41
N VAL A 532 -15.66 33.15 16.33
CA VAL A 532 -16.37 33.79 15.21
C VAL A 532 -15.60 33.66 13.90
N ILE A 533 -14.26 33.64 13.95
CA ILE A 533 -13.43 33.34 12.79
C ILE A 533 -13.70 31.91 12.29
N GLU A 534 -13.73 30.93 13.19
CA GLU A 534 -14.05 29.53 12.86
C GLU A 534 -15.45 29.39 12.25
N GLU A 535 -16.49 29.95 12.91
CA GLU A 535 -17.87 29.95 12.40
C GLU A 535 -18.00 30.68 11.04
N SER A 536 -17.24 31.76 10.83
CA SER A 536 -17.24 32.51 9.56
C SER A 536 -16.60 31.71 8.43
N TYR A 537 -15.55 30.92 8.72
CA TYR A 537 -14.94 30.02 7.74
C TYR A 537 -15.83 28.81 7.44
N GLU A 538 -16.47 28.19 8.44
CA GLU A 538 -17.47 27.13 8.22
C GLU A 538 -18.65 27.62 7.35
N PHE A 539 -19.08 28.87 7.57
CA PHE A 539 -20.09 29.49 6.72
C PHE A 539 -19.59 29.67 5.28
N CYS A 540 -18.32 30.02 5.08
CA CYS A 540 -17.72 30.12 3.76
C CYS A 540 -17.59 28.77 3.06
N ASP A 541 -17.36 27.69 3.80
CA ASP A 541 -17.28 26.34 3.24
C ASP A 541 -18.57 25.91 2.54
N ASN A 542 -19.74 26.42 2.97
CA ASN A 542 -21.00 26.20 2.26
C ASN A 542 -20.97 26.75 0.81
N TYR A 543 -20.19 27.81 0.56
CA TYR A 543 -20.03 28.39 -0.76
C TYR A 543 -18.99 27.70 -1.63
N GLN A 544 -18.18 26.78 -1.08
CA GLN A 544 -17.25 25.94 -1.86
C GLN A 544 -17.99 25.04 -2.86
N THR A 545 -19.28 24.77 -2.63
CA THR A 545 -20.14 24.09 -3.61
C THR A 545 -20.23 24.83 -4.96
N TYR A 546 -20.01 26.15 -4.96
CA TYR A 546 -19.99 26.98 -6.16
C TYR A 546 -18.58 27.15 -6.74
N ALA A 547 -17.54 26.55 -6.15
CA ALA A 547 -16.15 26.81 -6.49
C ALA A 547 -15.77 26.50 -7.95
N TYR A 548 -16.43 25.51 -8.55
CA TYR A 548 -16.26 25.20 -9.97
C TYR A 548 -16.53 26.41 -10.89
N LEU A 549 -17.35 27.38 -10.47
CA LEU A 549 -17.67 28.56 -11.29
C LEU A 549 -16.49 29.53 -11.45
N TRP A 550 -15.50 29.52 -10.56
CA TRP A 550 -14.34 30.42 -10.64
C TRP A 550 -12.99 29.69 -10.68
N LEU A 551 -12.96 28.39 -10.36
CA LEU A 551 -11.77 27.55 -10.51
C LEU A 551 -11.67 26.94 -11.92
N ASP A 552 -12.80 26.59 -12.54
CA ASP A 552 -12.78 25.95 -13.85
C ASP A 552 -12.58 26.96 -14.98
N ASP A 553 -11.79 26.57 -15.98
CA ASP A 553 -11.61 27.35 -17.19
C ASP A 553 -12.87 27.29 -18.07
N ARG A 554 -13.46 28.46 -18.33
CA ARG A 554 -14.66 28.65 -19.15
C ARG A 554 -14.51 28.08 -20.55
N GLU A 555 -13.34 28.23 -21.18
CA GLU A 555 -13.10 27.72 -22.53
C GLU A 555 -13.01 26.19 -22.54
N GLN A 556 -12.35 25.59 -21.54
CA GLN A 556 -12.27 24.13 -21.42
C GLN A 556 -13.62 23.49 -21.10
N TYR A 557 -14.40 24.12 -20.23
CA TYR A 557 -15.75 23.68 -19.91
C TYR A 557 -16.65 23.69 -21.15
N LEU A 558 -16.56 24.76 -21.96
CA LEU A 558 -17.29 24.84 -23.24
C LEU A 558 -16.81 23.76 -24.22
N ASP A 559 -15.50 23.53 -24.35
CA ASP A 559 -14.94 22.50 -25.26
C ASP A 559 -15.38 21.08 -24.88
N GLN A 560 -15.40 20.77 -23.57
CA GLN A 560 -15.93 19.51 -23.06
C GLN A 560 -17.42 19.35 -23.39
N PHE A 561 -18.22 20.41 -23.17
CA PHE A 561 -19.63 20.40 -23.52
C PHE A 561 -19.85 20.23 -25.03
N LEU A 562 -19.06 20.88 -25.88
CA LEU A 562 -19.13 20.75 -27.33
C LEU A 562 -18.77 19.33 -27.81
N THR A 563 -17.89 18.64 -27.09
CA THR A 563 -17.42 17.29 -27.44
C THR A 563 -18.39 16.20 -26.97
N TYR A 564 -18.96 16.31 -25.77
CA TYR A 564 -19.73 15.24 -25.12
C TYR A 564 -21.21 15.58 -24.92
N GLY A 565 -21.62 16.83 -25.14
CA GLY A 565 -23.02 17.27 -25.07
C GLY A 565 -23.59 17.34 -23.65
N ARG A 566 -22.76 17.02 -22.66
CA ARG A 566 -22.99 17.08 -21.21
C ARG A 566 -21.62 17.25 -20.54
N GLN A 567 -21.62 17.61 -19.26
CA GLN A 567 -20.40 17.56 -18.46
C GLN A 567 -20.01 16.11 -18.11
N LEU A 568 -18.72 15.82 -18.09
CA LEU A 568 -18.17 14.54 -17.66
C LEU A 568 -17.85 14.58 -16.17
N ASN A 569 -18.10 13.47 -15.47
CA ASN A 569 -17.70 13.33 -14.07
C ASN A 569 -16.17 13.11 -13.96
N ASN A 570 -15.57 13.41 -12.80
CA ASN A 570 -14.13 13.21 -12.57
C ASN A 570 -13.67 11.75 -12.85
N GLU A 571 -14.49 10.75 -12.51
CA GLU A 571 -14.21 9.35 -12.85
C GLU A 571 -14.19 9.09 -14.37
N GLU A 572 -15.07 9.77 -15.12
CA GLU A 572 -15.14 9.66 -16.58
C GLU A 572 -13.95 10.37 -17.27
N LEU A 573 -13.44 11.45 -16.67
CA LEU A 573 -12.22 12.13 -17.10
C LEU A 573 -10.97 11.28 -16.84
N ASP A 574 -10.92 10.55 -15.72
CA ASP A 574 -9.84 9.61 -15.42
C ASP A 574 -9.85 8.41 -16.39
N TYR A 575 -11.01 7.89 -16.75
CA TYR A 575 -11.13 6.84 -17.78
C TYR A 575 -10.67 7.32 -19.17
N LEU A 576 -10.87 8.61 -19.49
CA LEU A 576 -10.33 9.24 -20.70
C LEU A 576 -8.80 9.34 -20.67
N GLY A 577 -8.21 9.69 -19.53
CA GLY A 577 -6.75 9.72 -19.34
C GLY A 577 -6.09 8.34 -19.46
N MET A 578 -6.81 7.28 -19.06
CA MET A 578 -6.33 5.89 -19.09
C MET A 578 -6.63 5.15 -20.41
N ASN A 579 -7.31 5.79 -21.38
CA ASN A 579 -7.80 5.16 -22.61
C ASN A 579 -8.63 3.87 -22.35
N ASP A 580 -9.46 3.90 -21.31
CA ASP A 580 -10.30 2.75 -20.92
C ASP A 580 -11.47 2.55 -21.90
N PRO A 581 -11.83 1.31 -22.27
CA PRO A 581 -13.04 1.01 -23.05
C PRO A 581 -14.36 1.55 -22.46
N LEU A 582 -14.41 1.85 -21.15
CA LEU A 582 -15.55 2.50 -20.49
C LEU A 582 -15.59 4.04 -20.66
N ALA A 583 -14.58 4.64 -21.29
CA ALA A 583 -14.54 6.08 -21.53
C ALA A 583 -15.77 6.55 -22.34
N PRO A 584 -16.40 7.68 -21.96
CA PRO A 584 -17.56 8.20 -22.67
C PRO A 584 -17.20 8.54 -24.12
N LYS A 585 -18.11 8.22 -25.03
CA LYS A 585 -17.93 8.50 -26.45
C LYS A 585 -18.33 9.93 -26.76
N PRO A 586 -17.60 10.64 -27.62
CA PRO A 586 -17.96 12.00 -28.02
C PRO A 586 -19.35 12.01 -28.68
N SER A 587 -20.23 12.85 -28.16
CA SER A 587 -21.58 13.07 -28.66
C SER A 587 -21.87 14.57 -28.67
N PRO A 588 -21.95 15.22 -29.84
CA PRO A 588 -22.13 16.66 -29.90
C PRO A 588 -23.48 17.09 -29.29
N PRO A 589 -23.55 18.25 -28.61
CA PRO A 589 -24.77 18.73 -27.95
C PRO A 589 -25.89 19.00 -28.95
N LYS A 590 -27.12 18.68 -28.54
CA LYS A 590 -28.34 19.09 -29.25
C LYS A 590 -28.84 20.43 -28.71
N MET A 591 -29.74 21.07 -29.47
CA MET A 591 -30.43 22.31 -29.08
C MET A 591 -31.01 22.25 -27.66
N GLU A 592 -31.68 21.14 -27.33
CA GLU A 592 -32.30 20.93 -26.03
C GLU A 592 -31.28 20.99 -24.89
N HIS A 593 -30.05 20.47 -25.11
CA HIS A 593 -28.99 20.52 -24.11
C HIS A 593 -28.45 21.94 -23.92
N PHE A 594 -28.34 22.75 -24.98
CA PHE A 594 -27.98 24.16 -24.85
C PHE A 594 -29.03 24.93 -24.05
N ARG A 595 -30.31 24.68 -24.33
CA ARG A 595 -31.42 25.27 -23.57
C ARG A 595 -31.36 24.87 -22.10
N GLU A 596 -31.19 23.58 -21.80
CA GLU A 596 -31.06 23.08 -20.43
C GLU A 596 -29.88 23.71 -19.70
N GLN A 597 -28.72 23.86 -20.33
CA GLN A 597 -27.57 24.50 -19.70
C GLN A 597 -27.80 25.99 -19.43
N ILE A 598 -28.39 26.73 -20.38
CA ILE A 598 -28.75 28.14 -20.17
C ILE A 598 -29.77 28.27 -19.04
N ASP A 599 -30.82 27.44 -19.05
CA ASP A 599 -31.84 27.40 -18.00
C ASP A 599 -31.23 27.03 -16.63
N ASN A 600 -30.25 26.13 -16.59
CA ASN A 600 -29.53 25.77 -15.36
C ASN A 600 -28.76 26.96 -14.80
N PHE A 601 -28.01 27.71 -15.62
CA PHE A 601 -27.30 28.91 -15.16
C PHE A 601 -28.24 30.06 -14.79
N GLU A 602 -29.39 30.20 -15.47
CA GLU A 602 -30.42 31.17 -15.09
C GLU A 602 -31.10 30.78 -13.76
N ASN A 603 -31.40 29.50 -13.56
CA ASN A 603 -31.90 28.98 -12.29
C ASN A 603 -30.88 29.12 -11.16
N LEU A 604 -29.59 28.88 -11.44
CA LEU A 604 -28.50 29.09 -10.50
C LEU A 604 -28.36 30.58 -10.15
N SER A 605 -28.48 31.48 -11.13
CA SER A 605 -28.54 32.92 -10.90
C SER A 605 -29.69 33.28 -9.98
N ASN A 606 -30.89 32.71 -10.20
CA ASN A 606 -32.06 32.92 -9.34
C ASN A 606 -31.85 32.38 -7.91
N GLN A 607 -31.21 31.22 -7.76
CA GLN A 607 -30.87 30.65 -6.45
C GLN A 607 -29.86 31.54 -5.70
N VAL A 608 -28.83 32.03 -6.39
CA VAL A 608 -27.86 32.98 -5.81
C VAL A 608 -28.50 34.32 -5.47
N GLU A 609 -29.50 34.77 -6.23
CA GLU A 609 -30.31 35.95 -5.91
C GLU A 609 -31.05 35.82 -4.56
N THR A 610 -31.43 34.60 -4.16
CA THR A 610 -32.07 34.34 -2.86
C THR A 610 -31.13 34.31 -1.66
N ILE A 611 -29.80 34.30 -1.89
CA ILE A 611 -28.83 34.34 -0.79
C ILE A 611 -29.00 35.65 -0.02
N LYS A 612 -29.04 35.54 1.32
CA LYS A 612 -29.14 36.68 2.23
C LYS A 612 -27.99 37.66 1.99
N GLU A 613 -28.28 38.95 2.08
CA GLU A 613 -27.30 40.01 1.79
C GLU A 613 -26.25 40.18 2.88
N ALA A 614 -26.56 39.80 4.11
CA ALA A 614 -25.63 39.78 5.23
C ALA A 614 -26.03 38.68 6.23
N GLU A 615 -25.02 38.04 6.83
CA GLU A 615 -25.20 37.09 7.94
C GLU A 615 -24.60 37.71 9.22
N ILE A 616 -25.27 37.49 10.36
CA ILE A 616 -24.84 37.99 11.66
C ILE A 616 -24.46 36.79 12.53
N PHE A 617 -23.21 36.75 12.96
CA PHE A 617 -22.64 35.72 13.83
C PHE A 617 -22.64 36.20 15.28
N ASN A 618 -23.11 35.34 16.19
CA ASN A 618 -23.15 35.56 17.63
C ASN A 618 -23.74 36.92 18.06
N ASN A 619 -24.61 37.51 17.24
CA ASN A 619 -25.26 38.82 17.39
C ASN A 619 -24.32 40.05 17.39
N TRP A 620 -23.01 39.90 17.17
CA TRP A 620 -22.05 41.00 17.26
C TRP A 620 -21.13 41.19 16.06
N PHE A 621 -20.97 40.18 15.21
CA PHE A 621 -20.15 40.23 14.02
C PHE A 621 -21.00 40.08 12.77
N LYS A 622 -20.89 41.02 11.83
CA LYS A 622 -21.66 41.01 10.58
C LYS A 622 -20.74 40.73 9.40
N VAL A 623 -21.08 39.73 8.60
CA VAL A 623 -20.43 39.51 7.30
C VAL A 623 -21.32 40.06 6.19
N ASP A 624 -20.80 41.05 5.45
CA ASP A 624 -21.45 41.59 4.26
C ASP A 624 -21.15 40.70 3.05
N VAL A 625 -22.16 39.97 2.58
CA VAL A 625 -22.06 39.03 1.47
C VAL A 625 -22.41 39.71 0.13
N ARG A 626 -22.89 40.97 0.14
CA ARG A 626 -23.28 41.68 -1.09
C ARG A 626 -22.17 41.74 -2.14
N PRO A 627 -20.89 42.05 -1.82
CA PRO A 627 -19.82 42.09 -2.81
C PRO A 627 -19.55 40.71 -3.44
N PHE A 628 -19.51 39.64 -2.61
CA PHE A 628 -19.39 38.26 -3.08
C PHE A 628 -20.57 37.85 -3.95
N LYS A 629 -21.81 38.11 -3.52
CA LYS A 629 -23.03 37.84 -4.29
C LYS A 629 -23.02 38.54 -5.65
N GLN A 630 -22.63 39.82 -5.70
CA GLN A 630 -22.49 40.56 -6.95
C GLN A 630 -21.41 39.96 -7.86
N ALA A 631 -20.26 39.59 -7.30
CA ALA A 631 -19.19 38.94 -8.06
C ALA A 631 -19.64 37.58 -8.61
N LEU A 632 -20.27 36.75 -7.78
CA LEU A 632 -20.78 35.43 -8.14
C LEU A 632 -21.88 35.52 -9.22
N LEU A 633 -22.84 36.43 -9.07
CA LEU A 633 -23.87 36.69 -10.09
C LEU A 633 -23.24 37.16 -11.41
N ASN A 634 -22.23 38.02 -11.35
CA ASN A 634 -21.51 38.45 -12.55
C ASN A 634 -20.76 37.27 -13.20
N THR A 635 -20.16 36.38 -12.41
CA THR A 635 -19.49 35.17 -12.92
C THR A 635 -20.50 34.22 -13.55
N ILE A 636 -21.62 33.91 -12.90
CA ILE A 636 -22.71 33.09 -13.47
C ILE A 636 -23.26 33.69 -14.76
N ARG A 637 -23.45 35.02 -14.80
CA ARG A 637 -23.87 35.72 -16.02
C ARG A 637 -22.83 35.59 -17.13
N LYS A 638 -21.53 35.64 -16.83
CA LYS A 638 -20.47 35.38 -17.81
C LYS A 638 -20.55 33.94 -18.34
N TRP A 639 -20.83 32.95 -17.50
CA TRP A 639 -21.06 31.57 -17.91
C TRP A 639 -22.28 31.42 -18.84
N GLY A 640 -23.43 31.97 -18.45
CA GLY A 640 -24.63 31.96 -19.29
C GLY A 640 -24.43 32.70 -20.62
N ASN A 641 -23.76 33.86 -20.58
CA ASN A 641 -23.45 34.65 -21.78
C ASN A 641 -22.46 33.93 -22.70
N MET A 642 -21.51 33.15 -22.18
CA MET A 642 -20.60 32.37 -23.02
C MET A 642 -21.36 31.41 -23.96
N PHE A 643 -22.36 30.69 -23.45
CA PHE A 643 -23.19 29.81 -24.29
C PHE A 643 -24.02 30.61 -25.30
N LYS A 644 -24.60 31.73 -24.87
CA LYS A 644 -25.38 32.64 -25.72
C LYS A 644 -24.51 33.25 -26.84
N ASP A 645 -23.34 33.78 -26.50
CA ASP A 645 -22.36 34.36 -27.43
C ASP A 645 -21.77 33.33 -28.38
N HIS A 646 -21.51 32.10 -27.90
CA HIS A 646 -21.11 30.99 -28.77
C HIS A 646 -22.19 30.65 -29.79
N LEU A 647 -23.46 30.62 -29.39
CA LEU A 647 -24.58 30.39 -30.32
C LEU A 647 -24.71 31.53 -31.34
N VAL A 648 -24.62 32.79 -30.91
CA VAL A 648 -24.62 33.96 -31.81
C VAL A 648 -23.45 33.88 -32.79
N THR A 649 -22.25 33.60 -32.29
CA THR A 649 -21.03 33.50 -33.10
C THR A 649 -21.11 32.33 -34.07
N THR A 650 -21.66 31.19 -33.65
CA THR A 650 -21.84 29.99 -34.49
C THR A 650 -22.80 30.28 -35.64
N VAL A 651 -23.95 30.91 -35.36
CA VAL A 651 -24.93 31.27 -36.38
C VAL A 651 -24.35 32.32 -37.34
N THR A 652 -23.73 33.36 -36.80
CA THR A 652 -23.16 34.46 -37.60
C THR A 652 -22.02 33.97 -38.50
N THR A 653 -21.08 33.21 -37.94
CA THR A 653 -19.93 32.66 -38.67
C THR A 653 -20.39 31.65 -39.70
N SER A 654 -21.31 30.74 -39.36
CA SER A 654 -21.79 29.72 -40.30
C SER A 654 -22.54 30.33 -41.48
N LEU A 655 -23.39 31.33 -41.26
CA LEU A 655 -24.09 32.05 -42.33
C LEU A 655 -23.12 32.90 -43.17
N CYS A 656 -22.14 33.56 -42.53
CA CYS A 656 -21.11 34.34 -43.22
C CYS A 656 -20.19 33.44 -44.07
N ASP A 657 -19.76 32.31 -43.53
CA ASP A 657 -18.95 31.30 -44.24
C ASP A 657 -19.71 30.69 -45.41
N LEU A 658 -21.02 30.46 -45.25
CA LEU A 658 -21.86 30.00 -46.35
C LEU A 658 -21.97 31.08 -47.44
N SER A 659 -22.19 32.34 -47.07
CA SER A 659 -22.20 33.47 -48.00
C SER A 659 -20.88 33.60 -48.77
N ASN A 660 -19.76 33.56 -48.07
CA ASN A 660 -18.42 33.60 -48.66
C ASN A 660 -18.17 32.40 -49.58
N PHE A 661 -18.59 31.20 -49.17
CA PHE A 661 -18.47 29.99 -49.97
C PHE A 661 -19.32 30.07 -51.24
N ILE A 662 -20.57 30.52 -51.15
CA ILE A 662 -21.46 30.68 -52.32
C ILE A 662 -20.83 31.64 -53.33
N ARG A 663 -20.31 32.79 -52.86
CA ARG A 663 -19.61 33.75 -53.72
C ARG A 663 -18.39 33.14 -54.40
N LEU A 664 -17.52 32.45 -53.64
CA LEU A 664 -16.31 31.83 -54.19
C LEU A 664 -16.62 30.64 -55.12
N ALA A 665 -17.65 29.85 -54.80
CA ALA A 665 -18.10 28.74 -55.62
C ALA A 665 -18.72 29.24 -56.93
N ASP A 666 -19.52 30.31 -56.90
CA ASP A 666 -20.07 30.92 -58.12
C ASP A 666 -18.96 31.53 -58.99
N GLU A 667 -18.00 32.26 -58.41
CA GLU A 667 -16.83 32.79 -59.11
C GLU A 667 -15.96 31.66 -59.72
N GLY A 668 -15.71 30.59 -58.96
CA GLY A 668 -14.92 29.44 -59.39
C GLY A 668 -15.59 28.58 -60.46
N LEU A 669 -16.91 28.37 -60.37
CA LEU A 669 -17.68 27.60 -61.35
C LEU A 669 -17.88 28.35 -62.67
N GLN A 670 -17.86 29.68 -62.66
CA GLN A 670 -17.97 30.50 -63.87
C GLN A 670 -16.64 30.64 -64.64
N GLN A 671 -15.53 30.08 -64.13
CA GLN A 671 -14.25 30.08 -64.83
C GLN A 671 -14.31 29.23 -66.11
N THR A 672 -13.91 29.79 -67.24
CA THR A 672 -13.89 29.08 -68.53
C THR A 672 -12.74 28.07 -68.58
N VAL A 673 -13.03 26.79 -68.85
CA VAL A 673 -12.02 25.73 -69.01
C VAL A 673 -11.82 25.41 -70.49
N SER A 674 -10.59 25.56 -70.99
CA SER A 674 -10.19 25.16 -72.35
C SER A 674 -9.51 23.78 -72.37
N GLU A 675 -9.56 23.07 -73.52
CA GLU A 675 -8.84 21.80 -73.71
C GLU A 675 -7.33 21.94 -73.40
N GLY A 676 -6.82 21.16 -72.45
CA GLY A 676 -5.42 21.12 -72.05
C GLY A 676 -5.05 21.89 -70.77
N ASP A 677 -5.97 22.66 -70.18
CA ASP A 677 -5.72 23.36 -68.91
C ASP A 677 -6.13 22.50 -67.70
N TYR A 678 -5.20 21.63 -67.29
CA TYR A 678 -5.38 20.74 -66.13
C TYR A 678 -5.67 21.51 -64.84
N GLN A 679 -5.09 22.70 -64.65
CA GLN A 679 -5.22 23.44 -63.39
C GLN A 679 -6.60 24.11 -63.29
N ALA A 680 -7.09 24.71 -64.38
CA ALA A 680 -8.45 25.24 -64.43
C ALA A 680 -9.49 24.13 -64.28
N LEU A 681 -9.25 22.95 -64.90
CA LEU A 681 -10.10 21.77 -64.76
C LEU A 681 -10.15 21.27 -63.31
N VAL A 682 -9.00 21.17 -62.63
CA VAL A 682 -8.89 20.76 -61.22
C VAL A 682 -9.62 21.74 -60.30
N ASN A 683 -9.48 23.05 -60.53
CA ASN A 683 -10.16 24.07 -59.74
C ASN A 683 -11.69 23.98 -59.89
N VAL A 684 -12.20 23.91 -61.12
CA VAL A 684 -13.64 23.79 -61.39
C VAL A 684 -14.20 22.46 -60.87
N MET A 685 -13.48 21.35 -61.04
CA MET A 685 -13.85 20.05 -60.47
C MET A 685 -13.84 20.07 -58.94
N GLY A 686 -12.91 20.80 -58.32
CA GLY A 686 -12.86 21.03 -56.88
C GLY A 686 -14.10 21.75 -56.37
N PHE A 687 -14.50 22.85 -57.01
CA PHE A 687 -15.75 23.54 -56.65
C PHE A 687 -17.00 22.70 -56.92
N LEU A 688 -17.04 21.92 -58.01
CA LEU A 688 -18.14 20.98 -58.27
C LEU A 688 -18.24 19.88 -57.21
N LEU A 689 -17.10 19.36 -56.75
CA LEU A 689 -17.04 18.37 -55.67
C LEU A 689 -17.49 18.99 -54.34
N HIS A 690 -16.95 20.15 -53.97
CA HIS A 690 -17.34 20.86 -52.75
C HIS A 690 -18.82 21.24 -52.74
N VAL A 691 -19.40 21.69 -53.86
CA VAL A 691 -20.83 21.98 -53.97
C VAL A 691 -21.67 20.71 -53.78
N LYS A 692 -21.24 19.57 -54.33
CA LYS A 692 -21.94 18.28 -54.20
C LYS A 692 -21.86 17.72 -52.77
N GLU A 693 -20.69 17.74 -52.15
CA GLU A 693 -20.47 17.27 -50.77
C GLU A 693 -21.24 18.11 -49.76
N ARG A 694 -21.22 19.44 -49.93
CA ARG A 694 -21.90 20.39 -49.04
C ARG A 694 -23.41 20.48 -49.31
N GLN A 695 -23.95 19.78 -50.32
CA GLN A 695 -25.34 19.92 -50.73
C GLN A 695 -26.33 19.44 -49.67
N LEU A 696 -26.16 18.22 -49.18
CA LEU A 696 -27.05 17.65 -48.17
C LEU A 696 -26.95 18.44 -46.86
N THR A 697 -25.72 18.77 -46.44
CA THR A 697 -25.47 19.49 -45.19
C THR A 697 -25.98 20.92 -45.22
N THR A 698 -25.77 21.66 -46.32
CA THR A 698 -26.26 23.05 -46.45
C THR A 698 -27.78 23.10 -46.55
N ASP A 699 -28.41 22.15 -47.25
CA ASP A 699 -29.87 22.10 -47.37
C ASP A 699 -30.53 21.80 -46.00
N GLU A 700 -29.88 21.00 -45.13
CA GLU A 700 -30.34 20.71 -43.77
C GLU A 700 -29.95 21.80 -42.74
N MET A 701 -28.92 22.60 -42.99
CA MET A 701 -28.36 23.60 -42.06
C MET A 701 -29.32 24.75 -41.72
N PHE A 702 -30.17 25.16 -42.67
CA PHE A 702 -31.06 26.31 -42.49
C PHE A 702 -32.16 26.09 -41.44
N GLY A 703 -32.55 24.83 -41.18
CA GLY A 703 -33.55 24.50 -40.15
C GLY A 703 -33.03 24.77 -38.74
N PRO A 704 -31.97 24.06 -38.29
CA PRO A 704 -31.37 24.26 -36.97
C PRO A 704 -30.95 25.71 -36.69
N GLN A 705 -30.49 26.46 -37.70
CA GLN A 705 -30.12 27.86 -37.52
C GLN A 705 -31.31 28.79 -37.26
N ARG A 706 -32.49 28.48 -37.83
CA ARG A 706 -33.74 29.18 -37.49
C ARG A 706 -34.13 28.91 -36.05
N ASP A 707 -34.03 27.65 -35.62
CA ASP A 707 -34.34 27.24 -34.26
C ASP A 707 -33.39 27.90 -33.24
N ILE A 708 -32.09 28.07 -33.58
CA ILE A 708 -31.14 28.82 -32.74
C ILE A 708 -31.56 30.28 -32.62
N ILE A 709 -31.92 30.94 -33.71
CA ILE A 709 -32.34 32.35 -33.67
C ILE A 709 -33.64 32.52 -32.87
N GLU A 710 -34.58 31.58 -32.97
CA GLU A 710 -35.82 31.60 -32.18
C GLU A 710 -35.53 31.43 -30.67
N LEU A 711 -34.59 30.55 -30.31
CA LEU A 711 -34.13 30.40 -28.93
C LEU A 711 -33.42 31.68 -28.43
N LEU A 712 -32.55 32.29 -29.24
CA LEU A 712 -31.85 33.53 -28.87
C LEU A 712 -32.83 34.71 -28.67
N LYS A 713 -33.93 34.74 -29.45
CA LYS A 713 -35.04 35.69 -29.25
C LYS A 713 -35.82 35.42 -27.97
N PHE A 714 -35.95 34.16 -27.53
CA PHE A 714 -36.63 33.82 -26.27
C PHE A 714 -35.87 34.37 -25.05
N TYR A 715 -34.54 34.45 -25.11
CA TYR A 715 -33.69 34.99 -24.04
C TYR A 715 -33.34 36.48 -24.22
N ASP A 716 -34.09 37.23 -25.04
CA ASP A 716 -33.92 38.67 -25.30
C ASP A 716 -32.49 39.09 -25.70
N GLN A 717 -31.77 38.27 -26.49
CA GLN A 717 -30.43 38.63 -26.98
C GLN A 717 -30.50 39.40 -28.31
N ASP A 718 -29.75 40.51 -28.41
CA ASP A 718 -29.65 41.32 -29.63
C ASP A 718 -28.88 40.58 -30.73
N ILE A 719 -29.58 40.21 -31.81
CA ILE A 719 -28.99 39.55 -32.98
C ILE A 719 -28.73 40.61 -34.06
N PRO A 720 -27.54 40.65 -34.69
CA PRO A 720 -27.26 41.59 -35.78
C PRO A 720 -28.28 41.50 -36.92
N GLU A 721 -28.73 42.64 -37.45
CA GLU A 721 -29.69 42.70 -38.57
C GLU A 721 -29.21 41.90 -39.80
N GLU A 722 -27.90 41.86 -40.02
CA GLU A 722 -27.21 41.14 -41.09
C GLU A 722 -27.53 39.63 -41.11
N VAL A 723 -27.67 39.01 -39.93
CA VAL A 723 -27.98 37.57 -39.80
C VAL A 723 -29.41 37.27 -40.28
N ASN A 724 -30.35 38.18 -40.00
CA ASN A 724 -31.74 38.05 -40.46
C ASN A 724 -31.85 38.21 -41.98
N VAL A 725 -31.05 39.10 -42.58
CA VAL A 725 -30.97 39.27 -44.05
C VAL A 725 -30.36 38.03 -44.71
N TYR A 726 -29.22 37.54 -44.20
CA TYR A 726 -28.57 36.34 -44.74
C TYR A 726 -29.46 35.10 -44.70
N LEU A 727 -30.29 34.93 -43.66
CA LEU A 727 -31.18 33.78 -43.55
C LEU A 727 -32.35 33.80 -44.56
N GLN A 728 -32.69 34.97 -45.10
CA GLN A 728 -33.68 35.12 -46.18
C GLN A 728 -33.05 34.96 -47.56
N GLU A 729 -31.87 35.53 -47.79
CA GLU A 729 -31.24 35.59 -49.13
C GLU A 729 -30.39 34.35 -49.48
N LEU A 730 -29.66 33.77 -48.53
CA LEU A 730 -28.72 32.66 -48.79
C LEU A 730 -29.39 31.38 -49.35
N PRO A 731 -30.61 30.98 -48.93
CA PRO A 731 -31.29 29.83 -49.53
C PRO A 731 -31.54 30.00 -51.04
N GLU A 732 -31.85 31.22 -51.48
CA GLU A 732 -32.06 31.51 -52.90
C GLU A 732 -30.74 31.51 -53.67
N GLN A 733 -29.70 32.13 -53.12
CA GLN A 733 -28.37 32.15 -53.71
C GLN A 733 -27.78 30.73 -53.82
N TRP A 734 -27.92 29.90 -52.79
CA TRP A 734 -27.49 28.49 -52.82
C TRP A 734 -28.20 27.67 -53.90
N ASN A 735 -29.51 27.88 -54.08
CA ASN A 735 -30.26 27.23 -55.15
C ASN A 735 -29.80 27.68 -56.54
N ASN A 736 -29.30 28.91 -56.70
CA ASN A 736 -28.70 29.38 -57.93
C ASN A 736 -27.34 28.70 -58.20
N THR A 737 -26.44 28.65 -57.20
CA THR A 737 -25.15 27.93 -57.29
C THR A 737 -25.33 26.46 -57.68
N LYS A 738 -26.34 25.77 -57.13
CA LYS A 738 -26.69 24.39 -57.54
C LYS A 738 -27.01 24.27 -59.03
N LYS A 739 -27.74 25.25 -59.60
CA LYS A 739 -28.06 25.26 -61.05
C LYS A 739 -26.82 25.51 -61.90
N ILE A 740 -25.94 26.42 -61.46
CA ILE A 740 -24.66 26.71 -62.13
C ILE A 740 -23.79 25.44 -62.12
N ALA A 741 -23.65 24.79 -60.97
CA ALA A 741 -22.86 23.56 -60.82
C ALA A 741 -23.34 22.41 -61.74
N ILE A 742 -24.66 22.20 -61.86
CA ILE A 742 -25.21 21.17 -62.78
C ILE A 742 -24.84 21.50 -64.24
N THR A 743 -24.92 22.76 -64.63
CA THR A 743 -24.61 23.21 -66.00
C THR A 743 -23.12 23.04 -66.31
N VAL A 744 -22.24 23.46 -65.39
CA VAL A 744 -20.79 23.35 -65.54
C VAL A 744 -20.35 21.88 -65.54
N LYS A 745 -20.95 21.03 -64.71
CA LYS A 745 -20.70 19.57 -64.71
C LYS A 745 -20.97 18.93 -66.08
N GLN A 746 -22.03 19.34 -66.78
CA GLN A 746 -22.31 18.85 -68.14
C GLN A 746 -21.28 19.31 -69.16
N GLN A 747 -20.74 20.53 -69.01
CA GLN A 747 -19.73 21.09 -69.91
C GLN A 747 -18.35 20.44 -69.72
N VAL A 748 -17.99 20.09 -68.48
CA VAL A 748 -16.66 19.58 -68.10
C VAL A 748 -16.54 18.05 -68.21
N ALA A 749 -17.65 17.32 -68.28
CA ALA A 749 -17.70 15.85 -68.36
C ALA A 749 -16.74 15.17 -69.39
N PRO A 750 -16.59 15.65 -70.64
CA PRO A 750 -15.65 15.01 -71.59
C PRO A 750 -14.17 15.21 -71.20
N LEU A 751 -13.81 16.36 -70.62
CA LEU A 751 -12.45 16.62 -70.12
C LEU A 751 -12.14 15.79 -68.87
N GLN A 752 -13.13 15.64 -67.99
CA GLN A 752 -13.05 14.78 -66.81
C GLN A 752 -12.75 13.32 -67.18
N ALA A 753 -13.41 12.79 -68.21
CA ALA A 753 -13.24 11.40 -68.65
C ALA A 753 -11.81 11.09 -69.15
N ALA A 754 -11.16 12.05 -69.81
CA ALA A 754 -9.78 11.92 -70.28
C ALA A 754 -8.78 11.87 -69.10
N GLU A 755 -8.97 12.72 -68.10
CA GLU A 755 -8.09 12.79 -66.92
C GLU A 755 -8.25 11.57 -65.99
N VAL A 756 -9.48 11.05 -65.85
CA VAL A 756 -9.76 9.79 -65.14
C VAL A 756 -8.95 8.61 -65.71
N ALA A 757 -8.78 8.55 -67.04
CA ALA A 757 -7.97 7.52 -67.68
C ALA A 757 -6.47 7.67 -67.35
N PHE A 758 -5.98 8.91 -67.26
CA PHE A 758 -4.59 9.20 -66.88
C PHE A 758 -4.30 8.85 -65.41
N ILE A 759 -5.22 9.17 -64.50
CA ILE A 759 -5.12 8.81 -63.07
C ILE A 759 -5.07 7.29 -62.90
N ARG A 760 -5.91 6.53 -63.61
CA ARG A 760 -5.87 5.05 -63.60
C ARG A 760 -4.52 4.49 -64.03
N LYS A 761 -3.87 5.09 -65.03
CA LYS A 761 -2.53 4.70 -65.47
C LYS A 761 -1.48 4.99 -64.38
N ARG A 762 -1.55 6.15 -63.73
CA ARG A 762 -0.64 6.53 -62.62
C ARG A 762 -0.73 5.57 -61.43
N ILE A 763 -1.93 5.08 -61.10
CA ILE A 763 -2.15 4.09 -60.03
C ILE A 763 -1.37 2.81 -60.33
N ILE A 764 -1.46 2.30 -61.57
CA ILE A 764 -0.77 1.07 -61.99
C ILE A 764 0.75 1.28 -61.97
N ASP A 765 1.24 2.41 -62.49
CA ASP A 765 2.67 2.72 -62.50
C ASP A 765 3.24 2.86 -61.08
N PHE A 766 2.46 3.41 -60.14
CA PHE A 766 2.85 3.54 -58.75
C PHE A 766 2.87 2.19 -58.02
N ASP A 767 1.87 1.33 -58.25
CA ASP A 767 1.82 -0.02 -57.65
C ASP A 767 3.02 -0.89 -58.05
N ASN A 768 3.41 -0.80 -59.33
CA ASN A 768 4.63 -1.46 -59.83
C ASN A 768 5.90 -0.94 -59.14
N ARG A 769 6.01 0.38 -58.91
CA ARG A 769 7.15 0.98 -58.20
C ARG A 769 7.23 0.58 -56.74
N VAL A 770 6.09 0.52 -56.04
CA VAL A 770 6.02 0.07 -54.64
C VAL A 770 6.41 -1.41 -54.53
N THR A 771 5.95 -2.23 -55.47
CA THR A 771 6.30 -3.67 -55.52
C THR A 771 7.80 -3.86 -55.76
N TYR A 772 8.39 -3.12 -56.69
CA TYR A 772 9.84 -3.14 -56.92
C TYR A 772 10.62 -2.66 -55.69
N TYR A 773 10.19 -1.57 -55.05
CA TYR A 773 10.83 -1.06 -53.83
C TYR A 773 10.80 -2.09 -52.69
N ARG A 774 9.73 -2.89 -52.57
CA ARG A 774 9.65 -3.98 -51.60
C ARG A 774 10.75 -5.03 -51.80
N GLU A 775 11.07 -5.39 -53.04
CA GLU A 775 12.13 -6.36 -53.33
C GLU A 775 13.51 -5.82 -52.96
N VAL A 776 13.75 -4.54 -53.19
CA VAL A 776 14.97 -3.85 -52.76
C VAL A 776 15.01 -3.74 -51.23
N PHE A 777 13.88 -3.42 -50.60
CA PHE A 777 13.76 -3.26 -49.15
C PHE A 777 14.22 -4.52 -48.40
N LYS A 778 13.82 -5.71 -48.86
CA LYS A 778 14.20 -7.00 -48.27
C LYS A 778 15.70 -7.33 -48.37
N LYS A 779 16.46 -6.59 -49.19
CA LYS A 779 17.91 -6.81 -49.41
C LYS A 779 18.79 -5.83 -48.64
N TYR A 780 18.21 -4.89 -47.89
CA TYR A 780 19.00 -3.96 -47.10
C TYR A 780 19.76 -4.65 -45.97
N GLN A 781 20.90 -4.06 -45.62
CA GLN A 781 21.85 -4.61 -44.66
C GLN A 781 21.35 -4.57 -43.20
N PHE A 782 20.38 -3.71 -42.86
CA PHE A 782 19.76 -3.70 -41.52
C PHE A 782 18.89 -4.92 -41.22
N PHE A 783 18.68 -5.83 -42.18
CA PHE A 783 18.12 -7.16 -41.92
C PHE A 783 19.18 -8.19 -41.50
N GLN A 784 20.47 -7.85 -41.63
CA GLN A 784 21.60 -8.68 -41.22
C GLN A 784 22.10 -8.23 -39.84
N TYR A 785 22.47 -9.19 -38.98
CA TYR A 785 22.91 -8.88 -37.61
C TYR A 785 24.20 -8.04 -37.54
N ASN A 786 25.09 -8.19 -38.52
CA ASN A 786 26.40 -7.52 -38.54
C ASN A 786 26.35 -6.08 -39.10
N CYS A 787 25.21 -5.41 -39.05
CA CYS A 787 25.07 -4.04 -39.58
C CYS A 787 25.68 -3.00 -38.62
N VAL A 788 26.67 -2.25 -39.09
CA VAL A 788 27.38 -1.24 -38.27
C VAL A 788 26.54 0.04 -38.07
N ASP A 789 25.75 0.45 -39.06
CA ASP A 789 24.92 1.66 -38.99
C ASP A 789 23.46 1.33 -39.35
N ALA A 790 22.77 0.66 -38.43
CA ALA A 790 21.36 0.30 -38.61
C ALA A 790 20.42 1.51 -38.61
N TYR A 791 20.65 2.48 -37.71
CA TYR A 791 19.78 3.66 -37.58
C TYR A 791 19.89 4.61 -38.77
N GLY A 792 21.09 4.87 -39.30
CA GLY A 792 21.27 5.71 -40.48
C GLY A 792 20.54 5.15 -41.71
N LEU A 793 20.55 3.82 -41.88
CA LEU A 793 19.80 3.16 -42.94
C LEU A 793 18.29 3.16 -42.69
N ILE A 794 17.84 2.98 -41.45
CA ILE A 794 16.41 3.08 -41.07
C ILE A 794 15.89 4.49 -41.38
N ASP A 795 16.63 5.53 -41.04
CA ASP A 795 16.26 6.93 -41.30
C ASP A 795 16.26 7.26 -42.80
N HIS A 796 17.20 6.70 -43.56
CA HIS A 796 17.20 6.82 -45.02
C HIS A 796 15.95 6.18 -45.63
N VAL A 797 15.62 4.95 -45.21
CA VAL A 797 14.43 4.23 -45.69
C VAL A 797 13.13 4.89 -45.23
N ASP A 798 13.10 5.49 -44.03
CA ASP A 798 11.97 6.29 -43.55
C ASP A 798 11.72 7.50 -44.47
N LYS A 799 12.78 8.22 -44.86
CA LYS A 799 12.68 9.34 -45.81
C LYS A 799 12.14 8.90 -47.17
N ASP A 800 12.59 7.75 -47.67
CA ASP A 800 12.10 7.21 -48.94
C ASP A 800 10.65 6.72 -48.86
N LEU A 801 10.26 6.04 -47.78
CA LEU A 801 8.86 5.67 -47.53
C LEU A 801 7.96 6.91 -47.42
N LYS A 802 8.42 7.99 -46.78
CA LYS A 802 7.69 9.27 -46.74
C LYS A 802 7.48 9.87 -48.14
N LYS A 803 8.45 9.75 -49.05
CA LYS A 803 8.27 10.17 -50.45
C LYS A 803 7.22 9.31 -51.16
N PHE A 804 7.24 7.99 -50.97
CA PHE A 804 6.21 7.11 -51.52
C PHE A 804 4.82 7.38 -50.94
N GLU A 805 4.72 7.64 -49.63
CA GLU A 805 3.45 8.01 -48.98
C GLU A 805 2.92 9.36 -49.46
N LYS A 806 3.81 10.35 -49.70
CA LYS A 806 3.43 11.61 -50.31
C LYS A 806 2.88 11.41 -51.72
N ASN A 807 3.58 10.64 -52.56
CA ASN A 807 3.12 10.31 -53.91
C ASN A 807 1.80 9.52 -53.91
N MET A 808 1.63 8.61 -52.95
CA MET A 808 0.37 7.89 -52.74
C MET A 808 -0.76 8.87 -52.41
N LYS A 809 -0.51 9.83 -51.50
CA LYS A 809 -1.47 10.86 -51.12
C LYS A 809 -1.83 11.75 -52.31
N ASP A 810 -0.85 12.19 -53.10
CA ASP A 810 -1.10 12.98 -54.31
C ASP A 810 -1.97 12.22 -55.34
N ILE A 811 -1.77 10.90 -55.48
CA ILE A 811 -2.61 10.03 -56.34
C ILE A 811 -4.00 9.82 -55.74
N GLN A 812 -4.12 9.74 -54.42
CA GLN A 812 -5.39 9.60 -53.71
C GLN A 812 -6.21 10.90 -53.76
N ASP A 813 -5.57 12.05 -53.58
CA ASP A 813 -6.19 13.38 -53.65
C ASP A 813 -6.69 13.65 -55.08
N SER A 814 -5.88 13.36 -56.09
CA SER A 814 -6.32 13.42 -57.49
C SER A 814 -7.40 12.37 -57.81
N GLY A 815 -7.31 11.15 -57.28
CA GLY A 815 -8.35 10.14 -57.42
C GLY A 815 -9.69 10.58 -56.82
N SER A 816 -9.66 11.17 -55.62
CA SER A 816 -10.83 11.71 -54.92
C SER A 816 -11.50 12.84 -55.70
N LEU A 817 -10.70 13.79 -56.18
CA LEU A 817 -11.16 14.94 -56.97
C LEU A 817 -11.94 14.53 -58.23
N PHE A 818 -11.55 13.43 -58.85
CA PHE A 818 -12.13 12.92 -60.09
C PHE A 818 -13.06 11.70 -59.88
N GLU A 819 -13.41 11.36 -58.63
CA GLU A 819 -14.25 10.20 -58.26
C GLU A 819 -13.73 8.84 -58.77
N VAL A 820 -12.40 8.68 -58.83
CA VAL A 820 -11.72 7.43 -59.21
C VAL A 820 -11.37 6.64 -57.96
N ASN A 821 -11.91 5.43 -57.83
CA ASN A 821 -11.54 4.51 -56.75
C ASN A 821 -10.06 4.11 -56.86
N VAL A 822 -9.24 4.61 -55.93
CA VAL A 822 -7.83 4.23 -55.77
C VAL A 822 -7.75 2.99 -54.87
N PRO A 823 -7.16 1.87 -55.35
CA PRO A 823 -6.94 0.69 -54.52
C PRO A 823 -6.00 0.98 -53.34
N GLU A 824 -6.18 0.24 -52.25
CA GLU A 824 -5.33 0.39 -51.08
C GLU A 824 -3.96 -0.28 -51.29
N PHE A 825 -2.87 0.49 -51.24
CA PHE A 825 -1.51 0.01 -51.45
C PHE A 825 -0.95 -0.76 -50.23
N LYS A 826 -1.40 -2.00 -50.04
CA LYS A 826 -1.07 -2.86 -48.88
C LYS A 826 0.44 -3.08 -48.68
N ILE A 827 1.21 -3.18 -49.76
CA ILE A 827 2.65 -3.44 -49.74
C ILE A 827 3.43 -2.28 -49.09
N LEU A 828 3.01 -1.03 -49.33
CA LEU A 828 3.64 0.15 -48.74
C LEU A 828 3.41 0.19 -47.23
N LYS A 829 2.17 -0.07 -46.79
CA LYS A 829 1.82 -0.19 -45.36
C LYS A 829 2.61 -1.32 -44.67
N GLN A 830 2.82 -2.43 -45.37
CA GLN A 830 3.65 -3.52 -44.85
C GLN A 830 5.13 -3.11 -44.68
N CYS A 831 5.72 -2.40 -45.64
CA CYS A 831 7.09 -1.88 -45.49
C CYS A 831 7.22 -0.93 -44.29
N ARG A 832 6.20 -0.11 -44.06
CA ARG A 832 6.15 0.81 -42.91
C ARG A 832 6.07 0.05 -41.59
N ARG A 833 5.27 -1.02 -41.52
CA ARG A 833 5.19 -1.90 -40.35
C ARG A 833 6.54 -2.57 -40.09
N ASP A 834 7.13 -3.18 -41.11
CA ASP A 834 8.42 -3.88 -40.98
C ASP A 834 9.53 -2.94 -40.51
N LEU A 835 9.58 -1.69 -41.00
CA LEU A 835 10.56 -0.70 -40.55
C LEU A 835 10.42 -0.36 -39.06
N ARG A 836 9.18 -0.26 -38.55
CA ARG A 836 8.93 -0.03 -37.11
C ARG A 836 9.38 -1.22 -36.26
N LEU A 837 9.08 -2.44 -36.71
CA LEU A 837 9.48 -3.67 -36.06
C LEU A 837 11.02 -3.84 -36.07
N LEU A 838 11.68 -3.48 -37.17
CA LEU A 838 13.14 -3.47 -37.26
C LEU A 838 13.79 -2.49 -36.30
N LYS A 839 13.22 -1.27 -36.16
CA LYS A 839 13.71 -0.31 -35.17
C LYS A 839 13.64 -0.90 -33.76
N GLN A 840 12.49 -1.48 -33.38
CA GLN A 840 12.32 -2.13 -32.09
C GLN A 840 13.34 -3.25 -31.86
N LEU A 841 13.61 -4.06 -32.89
CA LEU A 841 14.59 -5.13 -32.82
C LEU A 841 16.02 -4.58 -32.63
N TRP A 842 16.40 -3.53 -33.36
CA TRP A 842 17.71 -2.88 -33.23
C TRP A 842 17.91 -2.15 -31.91
N ASP A 843 16.87 -1.51 -31.38
CA ASP A 843 16.88 -0.92 -30.03
C ASP A 843 17.20 -2.00 -29.00
N TYR A 844 16.57 -3.17 -29.13
CA TYR A 844 16.80 -4.29 -28.22
C TYR A 844 18.18 -4.94 -28.40
N ILE A 845 18.65 -5.07 -29.64
CA ILE A 845 20.03 -5.52 -29.96
C ILE A 845 21.06 -4.62 -29.26
N ASN A 846 20.87 -3.29 -29.30
CA ASN A 846 21.79 -2.36 -28.65
C ASN A 846 21.75 -2.45 -27.12
N ILE A 847 20.58 -2.66 -26.52
CA ILE A 847 20.46 -2.90 -25.08
C ILE A 847 21.28 -4.13 -24.68
N VAL A 848 21.06 -5.26 -25.37
CA VAL A 848 21.79 -6.51 -25.08
C VAL A 848 23.29 -6.34 -25.31
N HIS A 849 23.71 -5.70 -26.40
CA HIS A 849 25.13 -5.45 -26.65
C HIS A 849 25.77 -4.58 -25.57
N THR A 850 25.14 -3.47 -25.19
CA THR A 850 25.69 -2.57 -24.18
C THR A 850 25.83 -3.28 -22.83
N CYS A 851 24.81 -4.04 -22.42
CA CYS A 851 24.88 -4.81 -21.18
C CYS A 851 25.98 -5.90 -21.22
N VAL A 852 26.10 -6.63 -22.34
CA VAL A 852 27.13 -7.66 -22.50
C VAL A 852 28.53 -7.04 -22.57
N ASP A 853 28.69 -5.89 -23.21
CA ASP A 853 29.97 -5.17 -23.29
C ASP A 853 30.37 -4.59 -21.94
N ASP A 854 29.43 -4.10 -21.13
CA ASP A 854 29.69 -3.72 -19.74
C ASP A 854 30.17 -4.93 -18.93
N TRP A 855 29.51 -6.09 -19.07
CA TRP A 855 29.92 -7.31 -18.38
C TRP A 855 31.32 -7.76 -18.79
N LYS A 856 31.70 -7.63 -20.07
CA LYS A 856 33.06 -7.96 -20.55
C LYS A 856 34.15 -7.20 -19.80
N THR A 857 33.88 -5.98 -19.32
CA THR A 857 34.84 -5.19 -18.54
C THR A 857 34.99 -5.62 -17.07
N THR A 858 34.13 -6.52 -16.58
CA THR A 858 34.14 -6.91 -15.17
C THR A 858 35.35 -7.80 -14.82
N PRO A 859 36.10 -7.48 -13.74
CA PRO A 859 37.22 -8.31 -13.30
C PRO A 859 36.79 -9.65 -12.70
N TRP A 860 37.57 -10.72 -12.91
CA TRP A 860 37.30 -12.11 -12.49
C TRP A 860 36.75 -12.27 -11.07
N ARG A 861 37.35 -11.59 -10.09
CA ARG A 861 36.95 -11.67 -8.67
C ARG A 861 35.59 -11.03 -8.36
N LYS A 862 35.10 -10.17 -9.25
CA LYS A 862 33.83 -9.44 -9.12
C LYS A 862 32.76 -9.96 -10.09
N ILE A 863 33.06 -11.01 -10.86
CA ILE A 863 32.07 -11.61 -11.76
C ILE A 863 31.02 -12.31 -10.90
N ASP A 864 29.81 -11.76 -10.94
CA ASP A 864 28.62 -12.33 -10.34
C ASP A 864 27.85 -13.11 -11.42
N VAL A 865 28.16 -14.41 -11.52
CA VAL A 865 27.58 -15.29 -12.53
C VAL A 865 26.08 -15.49 -12.31
N GLU A 866 25.61 -15.51 -11.06
CA GLU A 866 24.20 -15.73 -10.74
C GLU A 866 23.34 -14.58 -11.24
N ASN A 867 23.75 -13.33 -10.98
CA ASN A 867 23.02 -12.16 -11.44
C ASN A 867 23.07 -12.02 -12.97
N MET A 868 24.24 -12.25 -13.59
CA MET A 868 24.38 -12.21 -15.05
C MET A 868 23.54 -13.30 -15.76
N ASP A 869 23.40 -14.50 -15.18
CA ASP A 869 22.55 -15.58 -15.69
C ASP A 869 21.05 -15.23 -15.59
N ILE A 870 20.62 -14.57 -14.52
CA ILE A 870 19.25 -14.07 -14.36
C ILE A 870 18.92 -13.04 -15.46
N GLU A 871 19.79 -12.06 -15.69
CA GLU A 871 19.60 -11.05 -16.74
C GLU A 871 19.64 -11.67 -18.15
N CYS A 872 20.53 -12.64 -18.43
CA CYS A 872 20.51 -13.37 -19.70
C CYS A 872 19.20 -14.17 -19.91
N LYS A 873 18.67 -14.80 -18.86
CA LYS A 873 17.38 -15.50 -18.92
C LYS A 873 16.22 -14.53 -19.15
N LYS A 874 16.29 -13.32 -18.59
CA LYS A 874 15.34 -12.24 -18.84
C LYS A 874 15.41 -11.80 -20.30
N PHE A 875 16.60 -11.52 -20.84
CA PHE A 875 16.79 -11.23 -22.25
C PHE A 875 16.22 -12.35 -23.14
N ALA A 876 16.49 -13.62 -22.83
CA ALA A 876 15.95 -14.74 -23.60
C ALA A 876 14.41 -14.84 -23.57
N LYS A 877 13.76 -14.43 -22.48
CA LYS A 877 12.29 -14.36 -22.38
C LYS A 877 11.73 -13.21 -23.22
N GLU A 878 12.31 -12.03 -23.08
CA GLU A 878 11.89 -10.82 -23.78
C GLU A 878 12.09 -10.93 -25.30
N VAL A 879 13.22 -11.50 -25.76
CA VAL A 879 13.45 -11.82 -27.18
C VAL A 879 12.33 -12.73 -27.72
N LYS A 880 11.88 -13.72 -26.95
CA LYS A 880 10.77 -14.62 -27.36
C LYS A 880 9.41 -13.91 -27.42
N MET A 881 9.21 -12.84 -26.66
CA MET A 881 7.98 -12.04 -26.65
C MET A 881 7.88 -11.07 -27.84
N LEU A 882 8.96 -10.83 -28.58
CA LEU A 882 8.94 -10.03 -29.82
C LEU A 882 8.05 -10.67 -30.89
N ASP A 883 7.58 -9.84 -31.84
CA ASP A 883 6.64 -10.25 -32.89
C ASP A 883 7.18 -11.45 -33.69
N LYS A 884 6.32 -12.43 -33.95
CA LYS A 884 6.65 -13.68 -34.65
C LYS A 884 7.18 -13.44 -36.06
N GLU A 885 6.77 -12.36 -36.72
CA GLU A 885 7.24 -12.01 -38.06
C GLU A 885 8.75 -11.73 -38.09
N MET A 886 9.33 -11.23 -36.99
CA MET A 886 10.76 -10.91 -36.88
C MET A 886 11.66 -12.15 -36.81
N ARG A 887 11.12 -13.30 -36.39
CA ARG A 887 11.90 -14.54 -36.15
C ARG A 887 12.58 -15.09 -37.40
N SER A 888 12.07 -14.72 -38.57
CA SER A 888 12.64 -15.10 -39.87
C SER A 888 13.81 -14.23 -40.30
N TRP A 889 14.08 -13.13 -39.58
CA TRP A 889 15.13 -12.18 -39.91
C TRP A 889 16.46 -12.60 -39.27
N ASP A 890 17.53 -12.42 -40.02
CA ASP A 890 18.88 -12.76 -39.58
C ASP A 890 19.30 -11.95 -38.33
N THR A 891 18.85 -10.69 -38.23
CA THR A 891 19.00 -9.86 -37.02
C THR A 891 18.42 -10.51 -35.75
N TYR A 892 17.23 -11.12 -35.83
CA TYR A 892 16.64 -11.81 -34.68
C TYR A 892 17.42 -13.09 -34.34
N ILE A 893 17.81 -13.85 -35.36
CA ILE A 893 18.57 -15.10 -35.19
C ILE A 893 19.94 -14.80 -34.55
N GLY A 894 20.61 -13.73 -34.97
CA GLY A 894 21.89 -13.30 -34.41
C GLY A 894 21.78 -12.83 -32.96
N LEU A 895 20.71 -12.11 -32.61
CA LEU A 895 20.42 -11.70 -31.24
C LEU A 895 20.14 -12.91 -30.33
N GLU A 896 19.28 -13.83 -30.77
CA GLU A 896 18.96 -15.05 -30.03
C GLU A 896 20.21 -15.92 -29.82
N ALA A 897 21.05 -16.05 -30.85
CA ALA A 897 22.32 -16.75 -30.75
C ALA A 897 23.28 -16.07 -29.76
N THR A 898 23.39 -14.75 -29.78
CA THR A 898 24.25 -13.99 -28.86
C THR A 898 23.84 -14.22 -27.41
N VAL A 899 22.55 -14.05 -27.09
CA VAL A 899 22.01 -14.27 -25.73
C VAL A 899 22.18 -15.74 -25.30
N LYS A 900 22.01 -16.69 -26.22
CA LYS A 900 22.17 -18.11 -25.90
C LYS A 900 23.64 -18.47 -25.62
N ASN A 901 24.57 -17.94 -26.42
CA ASN A 901 26.00 -18.21 -26.30
C ASN A 901 26.60 -17.53 -25.06
N THR A 902 26.15 -16.34 -24.69
CA THR A 902 26.55 -15.70 -23.43
C THR A 902 26.03 -16.49 -22.24
N LEU A 903 24.78 -16.96 -22.27
CA LEU A 903 24.20 -17.79 -21.21
C LEU A 903 24.97 -19.10 -20.98
N THR A 904 25.35 -19.81 -22.05
CA THR A 904 26.14 -21.05 -21.92
C THR A 904 27.57 -20.77 -21.46
N SER A 905 28.20 -19.70 -21.95
CA SER A 905 29.54 -19.30 -21.51
C SER A 905 29.57 -18.89 -20.03
N LEU A 906 28.55 -18.17 -19.54
CA LEU A 906 28.43 -17.77 -18.14
C LEU A 906 28.30 -18.98 -17.20
N LYS A 907 27.56 -20.02 -17.59
CA LYS A 907 27.48 -21.27 -16.81
C LYS A 907 28.84 -21.95 -16.67
N ALA A 908 29.61 -22.05 -17.75
CA ALA A 908 30.96 -22.58 -17.71
C ALA A 908 31.89 -21.72 -16.83
N VAL A 909 31.74 -20.39 -16.87
CA VAL A 909 32.46 -19.47 -15.96
C VAL A 909 32.10 -19.71 -14.50
N GLY A 910 30.83 -19.96 -14.18
CA GLY A 910 30.38 -20.30 -12.83
C GLY A 910 30.98 -21.60 -12.30
N GLU A 911 31.08 -22.63 -13.14
CA GLU A 911 31.76 -23.87 -12.77
C GLU A 911 33.27 -23.65 -12.51
N LEU A 912 33.91 -22.76 -13.29
CA LEU A 912 35.31 -22.40 -13.14
C LEU A 912 35.63 -21.54 -11.90
N GLN A 913 34.62 -20.93 -11.25
CA GLN A 913 34.81 -20.22 -9.97
C GLN A 913 34.97 -21.17 -8.77
N ASN A 914 34.86 -22.50 -8.98
CA ASN A 914 34.97 -23.47 -7.90
C ASN A 914 36.35 -23.41 -7.19
N PRO A 915 36.39 -23.30 -5.85
CA PRO A 915 37.64 -23.17 -5.09
C PRO A 915 38.56 -24.40 -5.17
N ALA A 916 38.09 -25.53 -5.70
CA ALA A 916 38.89 -26.72 -5.93
C ALA A 916 39.89 -26.57 -7.09
N ILE A 917 39.67 -25.59 -7.97
CA ILE A 917 40.52 -25.36 -9.14
C ILE A 917 41.89 -24.80 -8.71
N ARG A 918 42.93 -25.24 -9.41
CA ARG A 918 44.35 -24.94 -9.17
C ARG A 918 45.02 -24.69 -10.52
N GLU A 919 46.22 -24.13 -10.52
CA GLU A 919 46.96 -23.78 -11.74
C GLU A 919 47.02 -24.92 -12.78
N ARG A 920 47.25 -26.16 -12.33
CA ARG A 920 47.24 -27.37 -13.18
C ARG A 920 45.92 -27.65 -13.91
N HIS A 921 44.79 -27.21 -13.36
CA HIS A 921 43.47 -27.37 -13.95
C HIS A 921 43.22 -26.31 -15.02
N TRP A 922 43.75 -25.10 -14.84
CA TRP A 922 43.79 -24.06 -15.87
C TRP A 922 44.65 -24.46 -17.07
N ASP A 923 45.81 -25.10 -16.82
CA ASP A 923 46.64 -25.66 -17.90
C ASP A 923 45.89 -26.75 -18.71
N GLN A 924 45.10 -27.59 -18.03
CA GLN A 924 44.25 -28.61 -18.68
C GLN A 924 43.13 -27.98 -19.52
N LEU A 925 42.52 -26.88 -19.04
CA LEU A 925 41.50 -26.14 -19.77
C LEU A 925 42.07 -25.48 -21.03
N MET A 926 43.24 -24.85 -20.91
CA MET A 926 43.93 -24.21 -22.03
C MET A 926 44.39 -25.21 -23.10
N THR A 927 44.70 -26.44 -22.70
CA THR A 927 45.08 -27.51 -23.64
C THR A 927 43.85 -28.10 -24.36
N SER A 928 42.67 -28.07 -23.73
CA SER A 928 41.44 -28.67 -24.27
C SER A 928 40.67 -27.74 -25.20
N THR A 929 40.79 -26.42 -25.03
CA THR A 929 40.21 -25.42 -25.94
C THR A 929 40.86 -25.48 -27.32
N LYS A 930 40.19 -26.13 -28.28
CA LYS A 930 40.73 -26.56 -29.59
C LYS A 930 41.13 -25.44 -30.58
N ASN A 931 41.13 -24.17 -30.19
CA ASN A 931 41.39 -23.02 -31.09
C ASN A 931 42.56 -22.10 -30.68
N LEU A 932 43.59 -22.65 -30.03
CA LEU A 932 44.89 -21.97 -29.84
C LEU A 932 45.59 -21.56 -31.16
N ALA A 933 45.13 -22.04 -32.32
CA ALA A 933 45.74 -21.76 -33.63
C ALA A 933 45.26 -20.46 -34.32
N ALA A 934 44.16 -19.84 -33.85
CA ALA A 934 43.57 -18.66 -34.47
C ALA A 934 43.84 -17.34 -33.72
N LEU A 935 44.44 -17.40 -32.52
CA LEU A 935 44.74 -16.23 -31.69
C LEU A 935 46.16 -15.70 -31.97
N PRO A 936 46.38 -14.37 -31.90
CA PRO A 936 47.72 -13.77 -32.04
C PRO A 936 48.70 -14.34 -31.00
N ARG A 937 49.96 -14.57 -31.41
CA ARG A 937 51.03 -15.17 -30.56
C ARG A 937 51.31 -14.39 -29.26
N GLU A 938 50.85 -13.16 -29.16
CA GLU A 938 50.97 -12.29 -27.99
C GLU A 938 49.98 -12.67 -26.86
N PHE A 939 48.89 -13.40 -27.17
CA PHE A 939 47.88 -13.86 -26.20
C PHE A 939 48.01 -15.34 -25.79
N THR A 940 48.87 -16.12 -26.46
CA THR A 940 49.15 -17.52 -26.10
C THR A 940 50.04 -17.68 -24.86
N THR A 941 50.54 -16.58 -24.28
CA THR A 941 51.29 -16.59 -23.03
C THR A 941 50.34 -16.63 -21.86
N ARG A 942 50.12 -17.84 -21.32
CA ARG A 942 49.64 -18.15 -19.95
C ARG A 942 48.81 -17.01 -19.33
N ILE A 943 47.48 -17.09 -19.45
CA ILE A 943 46.60 -16.35 -18.56
C ILE A 943 46.92 -16.85 -17.14
N VAL A 944 47.81 -16.13 -16.46
CA VAL A 944 47.98 -16.26 -15.02
C VAL A 944 46.77 -15.51 -14.46
N MET A 945 45.86 -16.23 -13.81
CA MET A 945 44.67 -15.65 -13.18
C MET A 945 45.12 -14.63 -12.12
N ASP A 946 45.29 -13.37 -12.54
CA ASP A 946 45.80 -12.27 -11.74
C ASP A 946 44.66 -11.29 -11.42
N HIS A 947 45.00 -10.14 -10.81
CA HIS A 947 43.98 -9.16 -10.43
C HIS A 947 43.34 -8.42 -11.62
N ASN A 948 43.87 -8.59 -12.84
CA ASN A 948 43.47 -7.86 -14.04
C ASN A 948 42.68 -8.70 -15.04
N THR A 949 42.56 -10.02 -14.83
CA THR A 949 41.77 -10.88 -15.71
C THR A 949 40.30 -10.45 -15.72
N THR A 950 39.72 -10.26 -16.90
CA THR A 950 38.33 -9.80 -17.08
C THR A 950 37.44 -10.89 -17.69
N LEU A 951 36.12 -10.69 -17.65
CA LEU A 951 35.16 -11.58 -18.31
C LEU A 951 35.38 -11.62 -19.84
N ALA A 952 35.86 -10.53 -20.45
CA ALA A 952 36.21 -10.49 -21.88
C ALA A 952 37.23 -11.58 -22.25
N ASP A 953 38.31 -11.69 -21.46
CA ASP A 953 39.40 -12.64 -21.68
C ASP A 953 38.93 -14.10 -21.60
N LEU A 954 37.86 -14.34 -20.82
CA LEU A 954 37.27 -15.68 -20.65
C LEU A 954 36.23 -16.00 -21.73
N LEU A 955 35.48 -15.00 -22.19
CA LEU A 955 34.54 -15.17 -23.29
C LEU A 955 35.26 -15.38 -24.63
N GLU A 956 36.47 -14.83 -24.81
CA GLU A 956 37.33 -15.09 -25.98
C GLU A 956 37.78 -16.55 -26.11
N LEU A 957 37.77 -17.33 -25.01
CA LEU A 957 38.04 -18.76 -25.03
C LEU A 957 36.88 -19.59 -25.61
N ASN A 958 35.77 -18.96 -26.01
CA ASN A 958 34.56 -19.59 -26.54
C ASN A 958 34.09 -20.77 -25.66
N LEU A 959 33.98 -20.51 -24.36
CA LEU A 959 33.65 -21.52 -23.34
C LEU A 959 32.31 -22.24 -23.61
N HIS A 960 31.40 -21.64 -24.39
CA HIS A 960 30.16 -22.27 -24.84
C HIS A 960 30.36 -23.49 -25.76
N GLU A 961 31.51 -23.64 -26.42
CA GLU A 961 31.84 -24.82 -27.24
C GLU A 961 32.52 -25.93 -26.41
N CYS A 962 33.02 -25.60 -25.21
CA CYS A 962 33.81 -26.48 -24.34
C CYS A 962 33.16 -26.74 -22.97
N GLU A 963 31.84 -26.52 -22.82
CA GLU A 963 31.10 -26.66 -21.55
C GLU A 963 31.30 -28.03 -20.89
N GLU A 964 31.22 -29.13 -21.65
CA GLU A 964 31.43 -30.49 -21.12
C GLU A 964 32.87 -30.74 -20.67
N GLU A 965 33.85 -30.14 -21.34
CA GLU A 965 35.27 -30.28 -21.00
C GLU A 965 35.59 -29.50 -19.71
N VAL A 966 35.03 -28.29 -19.56
CA VAL A 966 35.10 -27.47 -18.34
C VAL A 966 34.57 -28.27 -17.15
N LYS A 967 33.36 -28.83 -17.28
CA LYS A 967 32.71 -29.62 -16.23
C LYS A 967 33.55 -30.81 -15.76
N ASN A 968 34.11 -31.55 -16.71
CA ASN A 968 34.97 -32.70 -16.40
C ASN A 968 36.24 -32.30 -15.64
N ILE A 969 36.82 -31.13 -15.93
CA ILE A 969 38.00 -30.60 -15.23
C ILE A 969 37.62 -30.17 -13.81
N VAL A 970 36.48 -29.50 -13.64
CA VAL A 970 35.98 -29.08 -12.32
C VAL A 970 35.67 -30.29 -11.44
N ASP A 971 35.00 -31.31 -11.98
CA ASP A 971 34.70 -32.55 -11.27
C ASP A 971 35.98 -33.27 -10.79
N LYS A 972 37.01 -33.30 -11.64
CA LYS A 972 38.33 -33.81 -11.28
C LYS A 972 38.95 -33.00 -10.14
N ALA A 973 38.91 -31.67 -10.23
CA ALA A 973 39.46 -30.77 -9.22
C ALA A 973 38.77 -30.95 -7.85
N VAL A 974 37.43 -31.06 -7.83
CA VAL A 974 36.65 -31.27 -6.60
C VAL A 974 37.01 -32.60 -5.93
N LYS A 975 37.17 -33.67 -6.73
CA LYS A 975 37.60 -34.97 -6.20
C LYS A 975 39.02 -34.91 -5.65
N GLU A 976 39.95 -34.24 -6.32
CA GLU A 976 41.31 -34.00 -5.81
C GLU A 976 41.32 -33.22 -4.47
N MET A 977 40.52 -32.16 -4.36
CA MET A 977 40.40 -31.38 -3.11
C MET A 977 39.88 -32.21 -1.95
N SER A 978 38.92 -33.11 -2.21
CA SER A 978 38.42 -34.05 -1.18
C SER A 978 39.52 -34.99 -0.70
N MET A 979 40.36 -35.52 -1.61
CA MET A 979 41.50 -36.37 -1.23
C MET A 979 42.52 -35.61 -0.39
N GLU A 980 42.82 -34.37 -0.78
CA GLU A 980 43.74 -33.49 -0.04
C GLU A 980 43.24 -33.21 1.39
N LYS A 981 41.92 -33.02 1.56
CA LYS A 981 41.31 -32.83 2.87
C LYS A 981 41.46 -34.07 3.75
N THR A 982 41.14 -35.26 3.22
CA THR A 982 41.29 -36.53 3.95
C THR A 982 42.76 -36.78 4.34
N LEU A 983 43.72 -36.49 3.45
CA LEU A 983 45.14 -36.60 3.77
C LEU A 983 45.59 -35.63 4.87
N ARG A 984 45.06 -34.39 4.88
CA ARG A 984 45.31 -33.44 5.96
C ARG A 984 44.70 -33.89 7.28
N GLU A 985 43.46 -34.39 7.27
CA GLU A 985 42.79 -34.94 8.45
C GLU A 985 43.57 -36.13 9.02
N LEU A 986 44.02 -37.06 8.18
CA LEU A 986 44.90 -38.16 8.59
C LEU A 986 46.16 -37.65 9.28
N ASN A 987 46.83 -36.65 8.69
CA ASN A 987 48.05 -36.11 9.29
C ASN A 987 47.79 -35.45 10.65
N ILE A 988 46.68 -34.72 10.81
CA ILE A 988 46.28 -34.11 12.09
C ILE A 988 45.99 -35.19 13.13
N THR A 989 45.16 -36.18 12.79
CA THR A 989 44.76 -37.27 13.70
C THR A 989 45.99 -38.05 14.20
N TRP A 990 46.86 -38.49 13.29
CA TRP A 990 48.03 -39.29 13.65
C TRP A 990 49.16 -38.48 14.29
N SER A 991 49.12 -37.14 14.22
CA SER A 991 50.03 -36.28 14.98
C SER A 991 49.65 -36.14 16.46
N ALA A 992 48.40 -36.41 16.83
CA ALA A 992 47.87 -36.26 18.19
C ALA A 992 47.66 -37.59 18.93
N MET A 993 47.65 -38.73 18.23
CA MET A 993 47.43 -40.05 18.82
C MET A 993 48.64 -40.51 19.67
N GLU A 994 48.37 -40.99 20.87
CA GLU A 994 49.38 -41.50 21.83
C GLU A 994 48.98 -42.87 22.39
N PHE A 995 49.94 -43.63 22.92
CA PHE A 995 49.69 -44.92 23.59
C PHE A 995 49.39 -44.73 25.07
N ASP A 996 48.43 -45.50 25.60
CA ASP A 996 48.16 -45.57 27.02
C ASP A 996 49.27 -46.33 27.77
N GLN A 997 49.48 -45.98 29.04
CA GLN A 997 50.49 -46.63 29.90
C GLN A 997 49.81 -47.39 31.04
N GLU A 998 50.01 -48.72 31.07
CA GLU A 998 49.51 -49.58 32.14
C GLU A 998 50.66 -50.12 32.99
N THR A 999 50.55 -50.12 34.32
CA THR A 999 51.67 -50.56 35.18
C THR A 999 51.48 -52.03 35.55
N HIS A 1000 52.47 -52.86 35.21
CA HIS A 1000 52.38 -54.31 35.44
C HIS A 1000 52.41 -54.65 36.94
N MET A 1001 51.36 -55.32 37.43
CA MET A 1001 51.08 -55.57 38.85
C MET A 1001 52.18 -56.32 39.62
N ARG A 1002 53.02 -57.11 38.95
CA ARG A 1002 54.07 -57.93 39.61
C ARG A 1002 55.48 -57.36 39.52
N THR A 1003 55.76 -56.51 38.53
CA THR A 1003 57.13 -56.01 38.25
C THR A 1003 57.23 -54.48 38.30
N GLY A 1004 56.11 -53.76 38.39
CA GLY A 1004 56.07 -52.30 38.46
C GLY A 1004 56.48 -51.58 37.16
N CYS A 1005 56.69 -52.31 36.06
CA CYS A 1005 57.08 -51.74 34.77
C CYS A 1005 55.87 -51.15 34.03
N LYS A 1006 56.06 -50.00 33.37
CA LYS A 1006 55.04 -49.39 32.50
C LYS A 1006 55.01 -50.13 31.15
N LEU A 1007 53.89 -50.75 30.84
CA LEU A 1007 53.58 -51.39 29.57
C LEU A 1007 52.79 -50.42 28.68
N LEU A 1008 53.11 -50.41 27.39
CA LEU A 1008 52.33 -49.67 26.40
C LEU A 1008 51.08 -50.48 26.08
N ARG A 1009 49.92 -49.83 26.17
CA ARG A 1009 48.63 -50.38 25.80
C ARG A 1009 48.05 -49.54 24.67
N ALA A 1010 47.63 -50.21 23.60
CA ALA A 1010 46.78 -49.58 22.61
C ALA A 1010 45.36 -49.52 23.16
N SER A 1011 44.77 -48.32 23.25
CA SER A 1011 43.35 -48.14 23.54
C SER A 1011 42.50 -48.73 22.42
N GLU A 1012 41.27 -49.15 22.72
CA GLU A 1012 40.32 -49.61 21.70
C GLU A 1012 40.03 -48.52 20.64
N GLU A 1013 39.94 -47.26 21.07
CA GLU A 1013 39.75 -46.09 20.19
C GLU A 1013 40.89 -45.94 19.15
N LEU A 1014 42.14 -46.15 19.55
CA LEU A 1014 43.30 -46.11 18.64
C LEU A 1014 43.23 -47.22 17.58
N ILE A 1015 42.74 -48.40 17.94
CA ILE A 1015 42.63 -49.53 17.01
C ILE A 1015 41.48 -49.30 16.03
N GLU A 1016 40.31 -48.87 16.51
CA GLU A 1016 39.16 -48.54 15.65
C GLU A 1016 39.51 -47.43 14.66
N THR A 1017 40.17 -46.36 15.12
CA THR A 1017 40.62 -45.26 14.25
C THR A 1017 41.71 -45.69 13.26
N LEU A 1018 42.56 -46.68 13.59
CA LEU A 1018 43.52 -47.26 12.66
C LEU A 1018 42.85 -48.05 11.54
N GLU A 1019 41.93 -48.95 11.89
CA GLU A 1019 41.19 -49.76 10.92
C GLU A 1019 40.35 -48.88 10.00
N GLU A 1020 39.64 -47.89 10.55
CA GLU A 1020 38.84 -46.94 9.77
C GLU A 1020 39.70 -46.16 8.78
N ASN A 1021 40.82 -45.59 9.25
CA ASN A 1021 41.72 -44.80 8.41
C ASN A 1021 42.42 -45.66 7.33
N GLN A 1022 42.71 -46.94 7.60
CA GLN A 1022 43.23 -47.87 6.59
C GLN A 1022 42.19 -48.16 5.50
N VAL A 1023 40.92 -48.38 5.88
CA VAL A 1023 39.82 -48.56 4.91
C VAL A 1023 39.63 -47.30 4.07
N GLN A 1024 39.70 -46.12 4.69
CA GLN A 1024 39.63 -44.83 3.98
C GLN A 1024 40.77 -44.69 2.96
N LEU A 1025 42.03 -44.99 3.33
CA LEU A 1025 43.17 -44.98 2.41
C LEU A 1025 43.03 -46.00 1.27
N GLN A 1026 42.48 -47.19 1.55
CA GLN A 1026 42.22 -48.21 0.53
C GLN A 1026 41.20 -47.72 -0.52
N ASN A 1027 40.16 -47.02 -0.06
CA ASN A 1027 39.17 -46.38 -0.94
C ASN A 1027 39.78 -45.24 -1.78
N LEU A 1028 40.74 -44.49 -1.24
CA LEU A 1028 41.46 -43.46 -2.00
C LEU A 1028 42.33 -44.07 -3.11
N ILE A 1029 43.00 -45.19 -2.85
CA ILE A 1029 43.88 -45.88 -3.84
C ILE A 1029 43.12 -46.42 -5.04
N THR A 1030 41.90 -46.89 -4.84
CA THR A 1030 41.07 -47.41 -5.92
C THR A 1030 40.42 -46.31 -6.77
N SER A 1031 40.57 -45.03 -6.39
CA SER A 1031 39.98 -43.91 -7.11
C SER A 1031 40.73 -43.58 -8.40
N LYS A 1032 39.98 -43.35 -9.49
CA LYS A 1032 40.51 -42.96 -10.81
C LYS A 1032 41.22 -41.60 -10.84
N PHE A 1033 41.09 -40.79 -9.77
CA PHE A 1033 41.67 -39.44 -9.68
C PHE A 1033 42.94 -39.38 -8.80
N ILE A 1034 43.47 -40.52 -8.37
CA ILE A 1034 44.61 -40.57 -7.45
C ILE A 1034 45.95 -40.11 -8.05
N ALA A 1035 46.07 -39.98 -9.37
CA ALA A 1035 47.35 -39.80 -10.06
C ALA A 1035 48.30 -38.74 -9.44
N HIS A 1036 47.77 -37.64 -8.89
CA HIS A 1036 48.57 -36.62 -8.21
C HIS A 1036 48.98 -36.97 -6.78
N PHE A 1037 48.14 -37.67 -6.01
CA PHE A 1037 48.35 -37.99 -4.59
C PHE A 1037 48.86 -39.42 -4.35
N LEU A 1038 49.15 -40.18 -5.41
CA LEU A 1038 49.50 -41.59 -5.33
C LEU A 1038 50.68 -41.87 -4.40
N GLU A 1039 51.75 -41.08 -4.51
CA GLU A 1039 52.94 -41.25 -3.65
C GLU A 1039 52.61 -41.00 -2.17
N GLU A 1040 51.81 -39.97 -1.89
CA GLU A 1040 51.47 -39.57 -0.52
C GLU A 1040 50.50 -40.55 0.14
N VAL A 1041 49.46 -40.98 -0.58
CA VAL A 1041 48.49 -41.99 -0.11
C VAL A 1041 49.18 -43.34 0.11
N SER A 1042 50.05 -43.78 -0.81
CA SER A 1042 50.83 -45.01 -0.64
C SER A 1042 51.80 -44.93 0.54
N SER A 1043 52.40 -43.77 0.81
CA SER A 1043 53.23 -43.57 2.00
C SER A 1043 52.43 -43.74 3.29
N TRP A 1044 51.23 -43.16 3.37
CA TRP A 1044 50.35 -43.29 4.55
C TRP A 1044 49.85 -44.72 4.74
N GLN A 1045 49.48 -45.40 3.65
CA GLN A 1045 49.05 -46.80 3.71
C GLN A 1045 50.15 -47.70 4.28
N ASN A 1046 51.39 -47.53 3.84
CA ASN A 1046 52.53 -48.29 4.35
C ASN A 1046 52.81 -48.00 5.83
N LYS A 1047 52.75 -46.73 6.25
CA LYS A 1047 52.95 -46.32 7.64
C LYS A 1047 51.90 -46.93 8.57
N LEU A 1048 50.61 -46.78 8.23
CA LEU A 1048 49.51 -47.31 9.05
C LEU A 1048 49.46 -48.84 9.03
N GLY A 1049 49.78 -49.47 7.89
CA GLY A 1049 49.89 -50.94 7.79
C GLY A 1049 51.03 -51.50 8.66
N THR A 1050 52.16 -50.80 8.73
CA THR A 1050 53.28 -51.19 9.61
C THR A 1050 52.91 -50.97 11.08
N ALA A 1051 52.23 -49.86 11.40
CA ALA A 1051 51.77 -49.56 12.76
C ALA A 1051 50.80 -50.63 13.27
N ASP A 1052 49.84 -51.05 12.44
CA ASP A 1052 48.88 -52.11 12.76
C ASP A 1052 49.59 -53.43 13.11
N GLN A 1053 50.49 -53.89 12.25
CA GLN A 1053 51.28 -55.12 12.49
C GLN A 1053 52.05 -55.07 13.82
N VAL A 1054 52.62 -53.92 14.16
CA VAL A 1054 53.37 -53.72 15.40
C VAL A 1054 52.42 -53.70 16.62
N ILE A 1055 51.26 -53.05 16.52
CA ILE A 1055 50.26 -52.98 17.58
C ILE A 1055 49.65 -54.36 17.85
N THR A 1056 49.28 -55.12 16.82
CA THR A 1056 48.79 -56.50 16.98
C THR A 1056 49.84 -57.39 17.66
N SER A 1057 51.11 -57.23 17.29
CA SER A 1057 52.22 -57.97 17.90
C SER A 1057 52.41 -57.63 19.37
N LEU A 1058 52.28 -56.35 19.75
CA LEU A 1058 52.29 -55.87 21.14
C LEU A 1058 51.12 -56.44 21.95
N HIS A 1059 49.90 -56.43 21.40
CA HIS A 1059 48.69 -56.91 22.08
C HIS A 1059 48.73 -58.41 22.39
N LEU A 1060 49.36 -59.22 21.53
CA LEU A 1060 49.49 -60.66 21.74
C LEU A 1060 50.54 -61.05 22.80
N ILE A 1061 51.20 -60.07 23.46
CA ILE A 1061 52.27 -60.25 24.47
C ILE A 1061 53.32 -61.27 23.97
N MET A 1062 53.62 -61.22 22.67
CA MET A 1062 54.64 -62.06 22.06
C MET A 1062 55.93 -61.26 22.01
N GLY A 1063 56.93 -61.70 22.79
CA GLY A 1063 58.31 -61.24 22.60
C GLY A 1063 58.68 -61.41 21.12
N GLY A 1064 59.13 -60.31 20.51
CA GLY A 1064 59.33 -60.21 19.07
C GLY A 1064 60.25 -61.28 18.48
N GLY A 1065 59.97 -61.63 17.23
CA GLY A 1065 60.79 -62.50 16.40
C GLY A 1065 60.05 -62.91 15.12
N PRO A 1066 60.32 -62.27 13.97
CA PRO A 1066 59.53 -62.37 12.74
C PRO A 1066 59.87 -63.60 11.90
N ALA A 1067 58.89 -64.05 11.11
CA ALA A 1067 58.96 -65.05 10.03
C ALA A 1067 59.01 -66.56 10.39
N GLY A 1068 57.91 -67.26 10.04
CA GLY A 1068 57.91 -68.71 9.76
C GLY A 1068 56.61 -69.43 10.16
N PRO A 1069 55.95 -70.19 9.26
CA PRO A 1069 54.69 -70.87 9.56
C PRO A 1069 54.92 -72.06 10.51
N ALA A 1070 54.15 -72.13 11.59
CA ALA A 1070 54.24 -73.22 12.56
C ALA A 1070 53.60 -74.50 12.00
N GLY A 1071 54.45 -75.40 11.48
CA GLY A 1071 54.08 -76.79 11.22
C GLY A 1071 54.03 -77.62 12.51
N THR A 1072 52.88 -78.23 12.77
CA THR A 1072 52.65 -79.47 13.54
C THR A 1072 53.07 -79.52 15.03
N GLY A 1073 52.12 -79.23 15.92
CA GLY A 1073 51.75 -79.98 17.14
C GLY A 1073 52.76 -80.20 18.30
N LYS A 1074 54.07 -80.05 18.09
CA LYS A 1074 55.10 -80.26 19.14
C LYS A 1074 55.67 -78.95 19.68
N THR A 1075 55.60 -77.87 18.91
CA THR A 1075 56.08 -76.53 19.27
C THR A 1075 55.13 -75.79 20.21
N GLU A 1076 53.83 -76.08 20.16
CA GLU A 1076 52.83 -75.48 21.06
C GLU A 1076 52.93 -76.05 22.48
N THR A 1077 53.18 -77.36 22.65
CA THR A 1077 53.29 -77.99 23.97
C THR A 1077 54.51 -77.47 24.75
N THR A 1078 55.61 -77.16 24.08
CA THR A 1078 56.81 -76.59 24.71
C THR A 1078 56.64 -75.11 25.06
N LYS A 1079 55.89 -74.34 24.25
CA LYS A 1079 55.55 -72.94 24.53
C LYS A 1079 54.58 -72.83 25.72
N ASP A 1080 53.58 -73.71 25.81
CA ASP A 1080 52.65 -73.75 26.95
C ASP A 1080 53.33 -74.22 28.24
N LEU A 1081 54.28 -75.16 28.17
CA LEU A 1081 55.09 -75.56 29.33
C LEU A 1081 56.01 -74.41 29.81
N GLY A 1082 56.63 -73.67 28.88
CA GLY A 1082 57.41 -72.47 29.21
C GLY A 1082 56.56 -71.35 29.84
N ARG A 1083 55.34 -71.17 29.34
CA ARG A 1083 54.34 -70.22 29.87
C ARG A 1083 53.86 -70.62 31.28
N ALA A 1084 53.67 -71.91 31.56
CA ALA A 1084 53.29 -72.42 32.88
C ALA A 1084 54.43 -72.31 33.93
N LEU A 1085 55.69 -72.40 33.51
CA LEU A 1085 56.86 -72.37 34.39
C LEU A 1085 57.52 -70.97 34.50
N GLY A 1086 57.14 -70.01 33.65
CA GLY A 1086 57.67 -68.64 33.69
C GLY A 1086 59.16 -68.53 33.34
N ILE A 1087 59.68 -69.43 32.51
CA ILE A 1087 61.08 -69.47 32.07
C ILE A 1087 61.12 -69.21 30.55
N MET A 1088 62.10 -68.43 30.10
CA MET A 1088 62.28 -68.12 28.68
C MET A 1088 62.79 -69.34 27.91
N VAL A 1089 62.04 -69.79 26.90
CA VAL A 1089 62.38 -70.95 26.06
C VAL A 1089 62.69 -70.48 24.64
N TYR A 1090 63.90 -70.78 24.17
CA TYR A 1090 64.32 -70.52 22.78
C TYR A 1090 64.22 -71.81 21.97
N VAL A 1091 63.45 -71.78 20.87
CA VAL A 1091 63.30 -72.90 19.94
C VAL A 1091 63.90 -72.50 18.61
N PHE A 1092 65.02 -73.12 18.24
CA PHE A 1092 65.68 -72.91 16.95
C PHE A 1092 65.21 -73.97 15.95
N ASN A 1093 64.84 -73.54 14.75
CA ASN A 1093 64.54 -74.44 13.64
C ASN A 1093 65.83 -74.65 12.83
N CYS A 1094 66.41 -75.85 12.88
CA CYS A 1094 67.67 -76.15 12.18
C CYS A 1094 67.42 -76.66 10.74
N SER A 1095 66.68 -75.90 9.93
CA SER A 1095 66.57 -76.15 8.50
C SER A 1095 67.61 -75.32 7.74
N GLU A 1096 68.38 -75.95 6.85
CA GLU A 1096 69.38 -75.28 5.98
C GLU A 1096 68.79 -74.22 5.03
N GLN A 1097 67.46 -74.07 4.97
CA GLN A 1097 66.76 -73.13 4.08
C GLN A 1097 66.65 -71.70 4.63
N MET A 1098 67.19 -71.41 5.81
CA MET A 1098 67.17 -70.11 6.47
C MET A 1098 68.59 -69.62 6.81
N ASP A 1099 69.50 -69.63 5.83
CA ASP A 1099 70.77 -68.91 5.92
C ASP A 1099 70.65 -67.58 5.15
N TYR A 1100 70.86 -66.47 5.86
CA TYR A 1100 70.74 -65.10 5.36
C TYR A 1100 71.99 -64.73 4.54
N LYS A 1101 71.78 -64.24 3.31
CA LYS A 1101 72.72 -63.32 2.67
C LYS A 1101 72.04 -61.98 2.43
#